data_AF-A7SKJ9-F1
#
_entry.id   AF-A7SKJ9-F1
#
_cell.length_a   1.000
_cell.length_b   1.000
_cell.length_c   1.000
_cell.angle_alpha   90.00
_cell.angle_beta   90.00
_cell.angle_gamma   90.00
#
_symmetry.space_group_name_H-M   'P 1'
#
loop_
_entity.id
_entity.type
_entity.pdbx_description
1 polymer ?
#
loop_
_entity_poly.entity_id
_entity_poly.type
_entity_poly.pdbx_seq_one_letter_code
_entity_poly.pdbx_strand_id
1 'polypeptide(L)'
;MKEVCDRGYEGGGVIGAMKEVPIFVESDENFMRTLSLHTTSYVFKPGDYIVYAGDMGREMYCIRRGQVNILCEDNVIGTLGPGSFFGEIGLIYGESRFATVQAKTYCQILMLTKHDLDEVLEEFPIIKRQITEAGARHAMFSNKNQNKTRKAIRRLSLEASQRAQASRVAYKNKLDVIKAKKKNYVIPESEIEKGKGISPKAVWFRVWQGITTTIAGFYLATVVLQAAILHIDITFWTLHYCFEIVFLADIYIKFHVGYYSKNKVLVTHPVYTARKYLRGNFVIDVLASFPTEIFILASMPLNISILRILAFVRLNRCIHFYRLVQFFSYMEEPLGYWANFYRQLKFVIYMSLFTHYVACGWFILACDGQDDGSHLCRKEYWAMSSGHSLKKDDPVFKRYLISFYWAAATCASVGYGDIRSYQVSEMTYSFFFIVIGIVFYGYIVASVAAGLANADAQRARFQERLDSIKDFLQEENINEHVKSKIINHYEYTWLRNRGVDSSTLFEGTPLSLHADITISLYKDAIEKVPLFQNKDIGFVKMLSLHVKPIYFLSNEYIVQKGEIGHERNCETPGLAVDMPEDEGVTVKTPRNCCGAILNFLWVKLSEFVIEPDSKLHYITFLNCALIFLTSITITFTVAFQEHALYIHLFNYAAELCFFVEIFFKFNMAYRLPTGVLETDQRRIATHYVKEGFIFDFVASFPLEIFALAAPEGSKLEVLSYLRLTHLLRILRLSQFFNEYGNKLNINVFAVRMTKFVLYVILTVHMFACGWYFMDCPGNECDPKERYWLDDHVYASFVMVGGKLLFGFILGNIASTLSNLEMKQFGYRKKLEVVKHHLKKEMAPVELQERVINFYEFIWFKNKGAKFSSLFYDIPHCLGGELAMELVGDVLKKVPVLSGASDPFIRLLSAKAQPCQIRAGEYIIRKGDIGQQLIILKRGTAAIVKSEDPEKLEEMVVNSFYSQRYLLLTGPYLESVRAITNVDVFLLDKKDLYEVLKFDQVTKQRVQQAVADINASMQLVPAN
;
A
#
# COMPACT_ATOMS: atom_id res chain seq x y z
N MET A 1 -37.30 10.17 -5.64
CA MET A 1 -36.90 8.78 -5.29
C MET A 1 -38.08 7.79 -5.37
N LYS A 2 -39.03 7.97 -6.32
CA LYS A 2 -40.23 7.12 -6.48
C LYS A 2 -40.63 6.85 -7.95
N GLU A 3 -39.73 7.09 -8.90
CA GLU A 3 -39.97 6.89 -10.36
C GLU A 3 -38.90 5.99 -11.01
N VAL A 4 -38.53 4.89 -10.35
CA VAL A 4 -37.62 3.88 -10.93
C VAL A 4 -38.23 2.45 -10.91
N CYS A 5 -39.49 2.29 -10.51
CA CYS A 5 -40.13 0.96 -10.46
C CYS A 5 -40.90 0.53 -11.73
N ASP A 6 -41.25 1.43 -12.67
CA ASP A 6 -42.24 1.09 -13.73
C ASP A 6 -41.73 1.13 -15.18
N ARG A 7 -40.49 0.70 -15.44
CA ARG A 7 -40.11 0.29 -16.82
C ARG A 7 -39.38 -1.04 -16.81
N GLY A 8 -40.16 -2.09 -17.06
CA GLY A 8 -39.68 -3.46 -17.18
C GLY A 8 -38.84 -3.74 -18.43
N TYR A 9 -38.00 -4.76 -18.24
CA TYR A 9 -37.31 -5.62 -19.21
C TYR A 9 -36.05 -5.10 -19.91
N GLU A 10 -34.87 -5.52 -19.41
CA GLU A 10 -34.12 -6.67 -19.96
C GLU A 10 -32.83 -6.93 -19.12
N GLY A 11 -32.74 -8.11 -18.49
CA GLY A 11 -31.55 -8.60 -17.79
C GLY A 11 -31.88 -9.19 -16.41
N GLY A 12 -32.20 -10.48 -16.38
CA GLY A 12 -32.53 -11.22 -15.15
C GLY A 12 -31.47 -11.06 -14.05
N GLY A 13 -31.92 -11.11 -12.78
CA GLY A 13 -31.03 -11.18 -11.62
C GLY A 13 -30.12 -12.43 -11.68
N VAL A 14 -29.22 -12.59 -10.70
CA VAL A 14 -28.29 -13.74 -10.61
C VAL A 14 -29.02 -15.08 -10.83
N ILE A 15 -30.18 -15.24 -10.20
CA ILE A 15 -31.07 -16.41 -10.35
C ILE A 15 -31.52 -16.62 -11.80
N GLY A 16 -31.86 -15.55 -12.52
CA GLY A 16 -32.30 -15.63 -13.91
C GLY A 16 -31.20 -16.14 -14.85
N ALA A 17 -29.95 -15.68 -14.67
CA ALA A 17 -28.82 -16.18 -15.45
C ALA A 17 -28.44 -17.64 -15.13
N MET A 18 -28.76 -18.12 -13.92
CA MET A 18 -28.49 -19.51 -13.52
C MET A 18 -29.61 -20.47 -13.95
N LYS A 19 -30.88 -20.02 -14.02
CA LYS A 19 -32.01 -20.82 -14.54
C LYS A 19 -31.88 -21.15 -16.04
N GLU A 20 -31.04 -20.43 -16.79
CA GLU A 20 -30.72 -20.75 -18.19
C GLU A 20 -29.81 -21.98 -18.34
N VAL A 21 -29.16 -22.43 -17.26
CA VAL A 21 -28.29 -23.60 -17.29
C VAL A 21 -29.15 -24.86 -17.19
N PRO A 22 -29.07 -25.81 -18.15
CA PRO A 22 -29.95 -26.99 -18.24
C PRO A 22 -30.11 -27.80 -16.94
N ILE A 23 -29.07 -27.86 -16.11
CA ILE A 23 -29.08 -28.61 -14.85
C ILE A 23 -29.85 -27.91 -13.72
N PHE A 24 -30.02 -26.60 -13.80
CA PHE A 24 -30.68 -25.78 -12.78
C PHE A 24 -32.10 -25.34 -13.18
N VAL A 25 -32.56 -25.70 -14.38
CA VAL A 25 -33.89 -25.34 -14.90
C VAL A 25 -35.02 -25.88 -14.00
N GLU A 26 -34.88 -27.12 -13.54
CA GLU A 26 -35.90 -27.82 -12.72
C GLU A 26 -35.67 -27.68 -11.20
N SER A 27 -34.73 -26.82 -10.78
CA SER A 27 -34.36 -26.69 -9.37
C SER A 27 -35.28 -25.73 -8.59
N ASP A 28 -35.47 -26.01 -7.29
CA ASP A 28 -36.32 -25.20 -6.40
C ASP A 28 -35.79 -23.75 -6.24
N GLU A 29 -36.70 -22.79 -6.00
CA GLU A 29 -36.32 -21.39 -5.84
C GLU A 29 -35.46 -21.13 -4.59
N ASN A 30 -35.67 -21.89 -3.50
CA ASN A 30 -34.81 -21.76 -2.31
C ASN A 30 -33.40 -22.26 -2.59
N PHE A 31 -33.26 -23.39 -3.30
CA PHE A 31 -31.96 -23.88 -3.77
C PHE A 31 -31.26 -22.83 -4.63
N MET A 32 -31.96 -22.23 -5.60
CA MET A 32 -31.39 -21.18 -6.46
C MET A 32 -30.99 -19.92 -5.68
N ARG A 33 -31.74 -19.57 -4.63
CA ARG A 33 -31.41 -18.46 -3.75
C ARG A 33 -30.13 -18.75 -2.94
N THR A 34 -30.03 -19.92 -2.33
CA THR A 34 -28.83 -20.34 -1.59
C THR A 34 -27.62 -20.45 -2.52
N LEU A 35 -27.79 -21.05 -3.71
CA LEU A 35 -26.74 -21.15 -4.72
C LEU A 35 -26.27 -19.77 -5.19
N SER A 36 -27.19 -18.82 -5.37
CA SER A 36 -26.83 -17.45 -5.78
C SER A 36 -25.96 -16.71 -4.76
N LEU A 37 -26.11 -17.01 -3.46
CA LEU A 37 -25.29 -16.44 -2.38
C LEU A 37 -23.84 -16.95 -2.41
N HIS A 38 -23.62 -18.14 -2.98
CA HIS A 38 -22.30 -18.75 -3.12
C HIS A 38 -21.65 -18.49 -4.49
N THR A 39 -22.30 -17.69 -5.36
CA THR A 39 -21.66 -17.25 -6.62
C THR A 39 -20.77 -16.04 -6.44
N THR A 40 -19.61 -16.07 -7.08
CA THR A 40 -18.67 -14.95 -7.09
C THR A 40 -18.75 -14.19 -8.42
N SER A 41 -18.75 -12.86 -8.37
CA SER A 41 -18.85 -12.02 -9.58
C SER A 41 -17.48 -11.46 -9.96
N TYR A 42 -17.02 -11.75 -11.17
CA TYR A 42 -15.79 -11.19 -11.75
C TYR A 42 -16.09 -10.20 -12.87
N VAL A 43 -15.15 -9.28 -13.08
CA VAL A 43 -15.18 -8.31 -14.19
C VAL A 43 -13.92 -8.46 -15.02
N PHE A 44 -14.08 -8.69 -16.32
CA PHE A 44 -12.99 -8.82 -17.29
C PHE A 44 -12.98 -7.63 -18.25
N LYS A 45 -11.80 -7.12 -18.61
CA LYS A 45 -11.63 -6.08 -19.65
C LYS A 45 -11.53 -6.72 -21.04
N PRO A 46 -11.81 -5.96 -22.12
CA PRO A 46 -11.61 -6.47 -23.49
C PRO A 46 -10.18 -7.01 -23.69
N GLY A 47 -10.07 -8.20 -24.27
CA GLY A 47 -8.82 -8.92 -24.52
C GLY A 47 -8.42 -9.91 -23.42
N ASP A 48 -9.02 -9.87 -22.23
CA ASP A 48 -8.70 -10.80 -21.14
C ASP A 48 -9.14 -12.23 -21.46
N TYR A 49 -8.30 -13.21 -21.15
CA TYR A 49 -8.66 -14.62 -21.21
C TYR A 49 -9.35 -15.04 -19.91
N ILE A 50 -10.54 -15.64 -20.04
CA ILE A 50 -11.35 -16.12 -18.93
C ILE A 50 -11.05 -17.58 -18.64
N VAL A 51 -10.81 -18.38 -19.68
CA VAL A 51 -10.47 -19.81 -19.61
C VAL A 51 -9.54 -20.16 -20.77
N TYR A 52 -8.55 -21.03 -20.58
CA TYR A 52 -7.76 -21.58 -21.67
C TYR A 52 -8.17 -23.02 -22.00
N ALA A 53 -8.06 -23.40 -23.28
CA ALA A 53 -8.20 -24.79 -23.69
C ALA A 53 -7.11 -25.65 -23.03
N GLY A 54 -7.51 -26.80 -22.47
CA GLY A 54 -6.62 -27.71 -21.73
C GLY A 54 -6.59 -27.48 -20.21
N ASP A 55 -7.04 -26.33 -19.71
CA ASP A 55 -7.11 -26.09 -18.26
C ASP A 55 -8.00 -27.14 -17.57
N MET A 56 -7.65 -27.57 -16.36
CA MET A 56 -8.50 -28.46 -15.55
C MET A 56 -9.35 -27.60 -14.62
N GLY A 57 -10.53 -27.17 -15.07
CA GLY A 57 -11.38 -26.26 -14.31
C GLY A 57 -12.56 -26.96 -13.66
N ARG A 58 -12.79 -26.70 -12.37
CA ARG A 58 -13.94 -27.20 -11.59
C ARG A 58 -14.97 -26.11 -11.33
N GLU A 59 -15.03 -25.12 -12.21
CA GLU A 59 -15.91 -23.96 -12.11
C GLU A 59 -16.76 -23.82 -13.37
N MET A 60 -17.93 -23.21 -13.24
CA MET A 60 -18.72 -22.76 -14.38
C MET A 60 -18.91 -21.25 -14.36
N TYR A 61 -19.20 -20.69 -15.52
CA TYR A 61 -19.31 -19.25 -15.73
C TYR A 61 -20.64 -18.90 -16.40
N CYS A 62 -21.37 -17.93 -15.85
CA CYS A 62 -22.56 -17.33 -16.47
C CYS A 62 -22.30 -15.87 -16.83
N ILE A 63 -22.59 -15.48 -18.06
CA ILE A 63 -22.36 -14.12 -18.56
C ILE A 63 -23.55 -13.25 -18.14
N ARG A 64 -23.35 -12.38 -17.16
CA ARG A 64 -24.38 -11.43 -16.73
C ARG A 64 -24.46 -10.23 -17.66
N ARG A 65 -23.30 -9.70 -18.09
CA ARG A 65 -23.18 -8.55 -19.01
C ARG A 65 -21.94 -8.70 -19.87
N GLY A 66 -21.97 -8.17 -21.10
CA GLY A 66 -20.85 -8.19 -22.04
C GLY A 66 -20.89 -9.37 -23.01
N GLN A 67 -19.86 -9.47 -23.85
CA GLN A 67 -19.70 -10.53 -24.85
C GLN A 67 -18.30 -11.17 -24.75
N VAL A 68 -18.23 -12.48 -24.95
CA VAL A 68 -16.97 -13.25 -24.95
C VAL A 68 -16.83 -14.01 -26.27
N ASN A 69 -15.60 -14.14 -26.78
CA ASN A 69 -15.24 -14.96 -27.92
C ASN A 69 -14.76 -16.33 -27.46
N ILE A 70 -15.19 -17.38 -28.15
CA ILE A 70 -14.67 -18.74 -28.02
C ILE A 70 -13.61 -18.92 -29.10
N LEU A 71 -12.40 -19.27 -28.67
CA LEU A 71 -11.19 -19.42 -29.47
C LEU A 71 -10.76 -20.89 -29.49
N CYS A 72 -10.31 -21.37 -30.65
CA CYS A 72 -9.58 -22.63 -30.79
C CYS A 72 -8.43 -22.40 -31.76
N GLU A 73 -7.20 -22.75 -31.36
CA GLU A 73 -5.99 -22.44 -32.14
C GLU A 73 -5.97 -20.96 -32.58
N ASP A 74 -6.28 -20.05 -31.64
CA ASP A 74 -6.35 -18.59 -31.80
C ASP A 74 -7.37 -18.02 -32.81
N ASN A 75 -8.21 -18.88 -33.41
CA ASN A 75 -9.30 -18.46 -34.28
C ASN A 75 -10.62 -18.34 -33.53
N VAL A 76 -11.36 -17.23 -33.75
CA VAL A 76 -12.69 -17.03 -33.16
C VAL A 76 -13.71 -17.94 -33.82
N ILE A 77 -14.19 -18.94 -33.08
CA ILE A 77 -15.22 -19.87 -33.51
C ILE A 77 -16.62 -19.31 -33.28
N GLY A 78 -16.83 -18.59 -32.19
CA GLY A 78 -18.15 -18.08 -31.81
C GLY A 78 -18.07 -16.97 -30.77
N THR A 79 -19.19 -16.25 -30.58
CA THR A 79 -19.31 -15.20 -29.55
C THR A 79 -20.54 -15.49 -28.69
N LEU A 80 -20.37 -15.54 -27.37
CA LEU A 80 -21.45 -15.68 -26.39
C LEU A 80 -21.79 -14.30 -25.79
N GLY A 81 -23.07 -14.09 -25.46
CA GLY A 81 -23.59 -12.84 -24.91
C GLY A 81 -24.23 -13.01 -23.53
N PRO A 82 -24.90 -11.97 -23.01
CA PRO A 82 -25.58 -12.03 -21.72
C PRO A 82 -26.65 -13.12 -21.66
N GLY A 83 -26.74 -13.84 -20.54
CA GLY A 83 -27.63 -14.98 -20.34
C GLY A 83 -27.04 -16.33 -20.79
N SER A 84 -25.94 -16.33 -21.54
CA SER A 84 -25.22 -17.55 -21.89
C SER A 84 -24.25 -18.00 -20.78
N PHE A 85 -23.89 -19.28 -20.78
CA PHE A 85 -22.95 -19.88 -19.81
C PHE A 85 -21.91 -20.76 -20.52
N PHE A 86 -20.85 -21.12 -19.81
CA PHE A 86 -19.84 -22.08 -20.26
C PHE A 86 -19.11 -22.71 -19.08
N GLY A 87 -18.58 -23.92 -19.27
CA GLY A 87 -17.75 -24.60 -18.28
C GLY A 87 -18.51 -25.53 -17.32
N GLU A 88 -19.80 -25.72 -17.54
CA GLU A 88 -20.71 -26.61 -16.82
C GLU A 88 -20.22 -28.07 -16.79
N ILE A 89 -19.57 -28.53 -17.86
CA ILE A 89 -18.99 -29.87 -17.95
C ILE A 89 -17.81 -30.02 -16.98
N GLY A 90 -16.95 -28.99 -16.86
CA GLY A 90 -15.82 -28.99 -15.93
C GLY A 90 -16.26 -29.03 -14.46
N LEU A 91 -17.32 -28.28 -14.12
CA LEU A 91 -17.91 -28.26 -12.77
C LEU A 91 -18.39 -29.65 -12.32
N ILE A 92 -19.13 -30.35 -13.19
CA ILE A 92 -19.78 -31.63 -12.84
C ILE A 92 -18.77 -32.78 -12.93
N TYR A 93 -18.07 -32.88 -14.07
CA TYR A 93 -17.27 -34.05 -14.43
C TYR A 93 -15.77 -33.90 -14.14
N GLY A 94 -15.28 -32.69 -13.89
CA GLY A 94 -13.85 -32.43 -13.65
C GLY A 94 -12.98 -32.64 -14.89
N GLU A 95 -13.54 -32.53 -16.09
CA GLU A 95 -12.82 -32.68 -17.37
C GLU A 95 -12.05 -31.40 -17.78
N SER A 96 -11.04 -31.56 -18.63
CA SER A 96 -10.27 -30.44 -19.19
C SER A 96 -11.11 -29.55 -20.11
N ARG A 97 -10.83 -28.25 -20.11
CA ARG A 97 -11.53 -27.25 -20.93
C ARG A 97 -11.29 -27.51 -22.43
N PHE A 98 -12.35 -27.49 -23.23
CA PHE A 98 -12.26 -27.80 -24.67
C PHE A 98 -11.85 -26.61 -25.56
N ALA A 99 -12.07 -25.37 -25.11
CA ALA A 99 -11.83 -24.16 -25.89
C ALA A 99 -11.40 -23.00 -24.98
N THR A 100 -10.67 -22.05 -25.55
CA THR A 100 -10.26 -20.82 -24.86
C THR A 100 -11.38 -19.80 -24.95
N VAL A 101 -11.64 -19.05 -23.89
CA VAL A 101 -12.69 -18.00 -23.87
C VAL A 101 -12.04 -16.66 -23.56
N GLN A 102 -12.28 -15.66 -24.40
CA GLN A 102 -11.70 -14.31 -24.28
C GLN A 102 -12.80 -13.26 -24.20
N ALA A 103 -12.68 -12.30 -23.29
CA ALA A 103 -13.58 -11.16 -23.19
C ALA A 103 -13.45 -10.26 -24.43
N LYS A 104 -14.55 -10.07 -25.17
CA LYS A 104 -14.60 -9.15 -26.31
C LYS A 104 -14.93 -7.72 -25.86
N THR A 105 -15.82 -7.60 -24.88
CA THR A 105 -16.16 -6.33 -24.22
C THR A 105 -15.81 -6.40 -22.73
N TYR A 106 -16.11 -5.34 -21.97
CA TYR A 106 -16.17 -5.47 -20.52
C TYR A 106 -17.25 -6.50 -20.16
N CYS A 107 -16.85 -7.58 -19.49
CA CYS A 107 -17.74 -8.69 -19.15
C CYS A 107 -17.91 -8.78 -17.65
N GLN A 108 -19.15 -8.83 -17.18
CA GLN A 108 -19.47 -9.22 -15.81
C GLN A 108 -19.90 -10.69 -15.84
N ILE A 109 -19.12 -11.54 -15.20
CA ILE A 109 -19.28 -12.99 -15.24
C ILE A 109 -19.49 -13.48 -13.81
N LEU A 110 -20.49 -14.33 -13.63
CA LEU A 110 -20.75 -15.03 -12.38
C LEU A 110 -20.05 -16.38 -12.45
N MET A 111 -19.28 -16.72 -11.44
CA MET A 111 -18.57 -17.98 -11.31
C MET A 111 -19.16 -18.77 -10.15
N LEU A 112 -19.35 -20.08 -10.37
CA LEU A 112 -19.72 -21.06 -9.36
C LEU A 112 -18.67 -22.15 -9.35
N THR A 113 -18.05 -22.42 -8.19
CA THR A 113 -17.08 -23.50 -8.06
C THR A 113 -17.75 -24.81 -7.62
N LYS A 114 -17.07 -25.94 -7.84
CA LYS A 114 -17.56 -27.24 -7.41
C LYS A 114 -17.70 -27.32 -5.89
N HIS A 115 -16.78 -26.71 -5.15
CA HIS A 115 -16.84 -26.67 -3.69
C HIS A 115 -18.09 -25.94 -3.20
N ASP A 116 -18.35 -24.75 -3.76
CA ASP A 116 -19.55 -23.95 -3.46
C ASP A 116 -20.83 -24.73 -3.78
N LEU A 117 -20.85 -25.44 -4.91
CA LEU A 117 -21.98 -26.28 -5.28
C LEU A 117 -22.14 -27.47 -4.30
N ASP A 118 -21.06 -28.16 -3.95
CA ASP A 118 -21.08 -29.32 -3.06
C ASP A 118 -21.57 -28.93 -1.65
N GLU A 119 -21.16 -27.77 -1.13
CA GLU A 119 -21.61 -27.21 0.15
C GLU A 119 -23.12 -26.95 0.15
N VAL A 120 -23.64 -26.29 -0.90
CA VAL A 120 -25.09 -26.08 -1.04
C VAL A 120 -25.81 -27.43 -1.20
N LEU A 121 -25.25 -28.39 -1.92
CA LEU A 121 -25.88 -29.70 -2.12
C LEU A 121 -25.97 -30.54 -0.84
N GLU A 122 -25.16 -30.27 0.20
CA GLU A 122 -25.31 -30.91 1.51
C GLU A 122 -26.63 -30.51 2.20
N GLU A 123 -27.11 -29.29 1.98
CA GLU A 123 -28.40 -28.81 2.49
C GLU A 123 -29.60 -29.32 1.66
N PHE A 124 -29.37 -29.76 0.42
CA PHE A 124 -30.39 -30.22 -0.53
C PHE A 124 -30.12 -31.64 -1.06
N PRO A 125 -30.24 -32.69 -0.22
CA PRO A 125 -29.83 -34.06 -0.55
C PRO A 125 -30.59 -34.70 -1.74
N ILE A 126 -31.83 -34.27 -2.01
CA ILE A 126 -32.62 -34.75 -3.17
C ILE A 126 -31.99 -34.27 -4.48
N ILE A 127 -31.62 -32.99 -4.54
CA ILE A 127 -30.96 -32.38 -5.70
C ILE A 127 -29.55 -32.96 -5.87
N LYS A 128 -28.82 -33.17 -4.76
CA LYS A 128 -27.51 -33.86 -4.75
C LYS A 128 -27.59 -35.23 -5.43
N ARG A 129 -28.61 -36.02 -5.12
CA ARG A 129 -28.83 -37.33 -5.75
C ARG A 129 -29.09 -37.22 -7.25
N GLN A 130 -29.96 -36.31 -7.68
CA GLN A 130 -30.28 -36.09 -9.10
C GLN A 130 -29.06 -35.67 -9.92
N ILE A 131 -28.26 -34.72 -9.40
CA ILE A 131 -27.03 -34.26 -10.05
C ILE A 131 -25.97 -35.38 -10.10
N THR A 132 -25.84 -36.17 -9.03
CA THR A 132 -24.87 -37.29 -8.96
C THR A 132 -25.26 -38.43 -9.93
N GLU A 133 -26.54 -38.77 -10.05
CA GLU A 133 -27.06 -39.77 -10.98
C GLU A 133 -26.99 -39.31 -12.45
N ALA A 134 -27.16 -38.01 -12.73
CA ALA A 134 -26.88 -37.42 -14.03
C ALA A 134 -25.37 -37.48 -14.36
N GLY A 135 -24.53 -37.20 -13.37
CA GLY A 135 -23.07 -37.28 -13.43
C GLY A 135 -22.56 -38.68 -13.80
N ALA A 136 -23.05 -39.69 -13.08
CA ALA A 136 -22.64 -41.10 -13.27
C ALA A 136 -23.02 -41.67 -14.65
N ARG A 137 -24.18 -41.27 -15.18
CA ARG A 137 -24.62 -41.67 -16.53
C ARG A 137 -23.70 -41.14 -17.63
N HIS A 138 -23.17 -39.93 -17.49
CA HIS A 138 -22.25 -39.34 -18.47
C HIS A 138 -20.83 -39.94 -18.39
N ALA A 139 -20.34 -40.24 -17.18
CA ALA A 139 -19.02 -40.85 -16.97
C ALA A 139 -18.88 -42.22 -17.67
N MET A 140 -19.97 -43.00 -17.78
CA MET A 140 -19.99 -44.26 -18.53
C MET A 140 -19.87 -44.08 -20.05
N PHE A 141 -20.23 -42.91 -20.61
CA PHE A 141 -20.10 -42.60 -22.04
C PHE A 141 -18.75 -41.98 -22.43
N SER A 142 -18.01 -41.36 -21.49
CA SER A 142 -16.80 -40.56 -21.78
C SER A 142 -15.57 -41.39 -22.21
N ASN A 143 -15.53 -42.70 -21.91
CA ASN A 143 -14.30 -43.51 -22.07
C ASN A 143 -14.07 -44.15 -23.46
N LYS A 144 -14.94 -43.93 -24.46
CA LYS A 144 -14.80 -44.58 -25.80
C LYS A 144 -14.68 -43.65 -27.01
N ASN A 145 -14.85 -42.33 -26.88
CA ASN A 145 -15.03 -41.46 -28.06
C ASN A 145 -14.26 -40.12 -28.09
N GLN A 146 -13.34 -39.84 -27.16
CA GLN A 146 -12.64 -38.54 -27.10
C GLN A 146 -11.98 -38.11 -28.44
N ASN A 147 -11.44 -39.03 -29.24
CA ASN A 147 -10.84 -38.71 -30.55
C ASN A 147 -11.86 -38.51 -31.69
N LYS A 148 -13.04 -39.13 -31.63
CA LYS A 148 -14.14 -38.91 -32.60
C LYS A 148 -14.88 -37.61 -32.31
N THR A 149 -15.10 -37.30 -31.03
CA THR A 149 -15.77 -36.08 -30.59
C THR A 149 -14.94 -34.82 -30.87
N ARG A 150 -13.61 -34.85 -30.70
CA ARG A 150 -12.71 -33.75 -31.11
C ARG A 150 -12.78 -33.44 -32.62
N LYS A 151 -12.80 -34.48 -33.48
CA LYS A 151 -12.93 -34.31 -34.93
C LYS A 151 -14.34 -33.86 -35.34
N ALA A 152 -15.38 -34.36 -34.67
CA ALA A 152 -16.76 -33.96 -34.92
C ALA A 152 -17.05 -32.52 -34.46
N ILE A 153 -16.53 -32.10 -33.30
CA ILE A 153 -16.64 -30.71 -32.79
C ILE A 153 -15.87 -29.75 -33.70
N ARG A 154 -14.69 -30.12 -34.22
CA ARG A 154 -13.96 -29.28 -35.20
C ARG A 154 -14.71 -29.14 -36.54
N ARG A 155 -15.46 -30.17 -36.95
CA ARG A 155 -16.28 -30.16 -38.17
C ARG A 155 -17.60 -29.38 -37.96
N LEU A 156 -18.26 -29.59 -36.83
CA LEU A 156 -19.45 -28.85 -36.39
C LEU A 156 -19.13 -27.39 -36.09
N SER A 157 -17.92 -27.05 -35.61
CA SER A 157 -17.50 -25.66 -35.40
C SER A 157 -17.21 -24.95 -36.73
N LEU A 158 -16.65 -25.65 -37.71
CA LEU A 158 -16.47 -25.13 -39.08
C LEU A 158 -17.83 -24.88 -39.76
N GLU A 159 -18.76 -25.83 -39.63
CA GLU A 159 -20.13 -25.72 -40.17
C GLU A 159 -20.97 -24.68 -39.42
N ALA A 160 -20.82 -24.56 -38.09
CA ALA A 160 -21.46 -23.53 -37.29
C ALA A 160 -20.89 -22.13 -37.58
N SER A 161 -19.59 -22.00 -37.83
CA SER A 161 -18.97 -20.73 -38.24
C SER A 161 -19.46 -20.30 -39.62
N GLN A 162 -19.60 -21.23 -40.57
CA GLN A 162 -20.21 -20.99 -41.89
C GLN A 162 -21.71 -20.66 -41.81
N ARG A 163 -22.49 -21.36 -40.97
CA ARG A 163 -23.91 -21.05 -40.72
C ARG A 163 -24.09 -19.74 -39.97
N ALA A 164 -23.18 -19.37 -39.06
CA ALA A 164 -23.16 -18.07 -38.38
C ALA A 164 -22.82 -16.93 -39.35
N GLN A 165 -22.00 -17.20 -40.37
CA GLN A 165 -21.70 -16.25 -41.44
C GLN A 165 -22.88 -16.08 -42.41
N ALA A 166 -23.58 -17.16 -42.77
CA ALA A 166 -24.80 -17.13 -43.58
C ALA A 166 -25.99 -16.47 -42.84
N SER A 167 -26.17 -16.77 -41.55
CA SER A 167 -27.19 -16.13 -40.71
C SER A 167 -26.85 -14.67 -40.38
N ARG A 168 -25.56 -14.28 -40.34
CA ARG A 168 -25.13 -12.86 -40.34
C ARG A 168 -25.55 -12.13 -41.62
N VAL A 169 -25.43 -12.74 -42.79
CA VAL A 169 -25.87 -12.13 -44.06
C VAL A 169 -27.40 -12.03 -44.12
N ALA A 170 -28.12 -13.07 -43.70
CA ALA A 170 -29.58 -13.07 -43.65
C ALA A 170 -30.15 -12.10 -42.60
N TYR A 171 -29.52 -12.01 -41.42
CA TYR A 171 -29.87 -11.03 -40.38
C TYR A 171 -29.50 -9.61 -40.81
N LYS A 172 -28.35 -9.38 -41.46
CA LYS A 172 -27.96 -8.08 -42.04
C LYS A 172 -28.99 -7.62 -43.09
N ASN A 173 -29.45 -8.50 -43.97
CA ASN A 173 -30.50 -8.19 -44.93
C ASN A 173 -31.86 -7.90 -44.27
N LYS A 174 -32.25 -8.63 -43.21
CA LYS A 174 -33.44 -8.30 -42.39
C LYS A 174 -33.28 -6.99 -41.61
N LEU A 175 -32.08 -6.71 -41.11
CA LEU A 175 -31.76 -5.49 -40.36
C LEU A 175 -31.75 -4.25 -41.26
N ASP A 176 -31.29 -4.38 -42.51
CA ASP A 176 -31.29 -3.31 -43.50
C ASP A 176 -32.73 -2.95 -43.94
N VAL A 177 -33.63 -3.94 -44.00
CA VAL A 177 -35.07 -3.74 -44.21
C VAL A 177 -35.76 -3.09 -42.99
N ILE A 178 -35.33 -3.42 -41.77
CA ILE A 178 -35.85 -2.79 -40.53
C ILE A 178 -35.29 -1.36 -40.35
N LYS A 179 -34.03 -1.12 -40.71
CA LYS A 179 -33.37 0.21 -40.72
C LYS A 179 -34.01 1.15 -41.74
N ALA A 180 -34.49 0.64 -42.88
CA ALA A 180 -35.23 1.44 -43.87
C ALA A 180 -36.61 1.93 -43.35
N LYS A 181 -37.18 1.30 -42.31
CA LYS A 181 -38.51 1.62 -41.77
C LYS A 181 -38.53 2.43 -40.46
N LYS A 182 -37.40 2.62 -39.76
CA LYS A 182 -37.32 3.48 -38.56
C LYS A 182 -36.37 4.65 -38.80
N LYS A 183 -36.95 5.83 -39.07
CA LYS A 183 -36.26 7.13 -38.91
C LYS A 183 -35.94 7.35 -37.42
N ASN A 184 -34.86 6.72 -36.97
CA ASN A 184 -34.01 7.10 -35.84
C ASN A 184 -32.77 6.23 -35.96
N TYR A 185 -31.76 6.75 -36.64
CA TYR A 185 -30.47 6.09 -36.88
C TYR A 185 -29.86 5.61 -35.55
N VAL A 186 -29.88 4.30 -35.31
CA VAL A 186 -29.02 3.64 -34.33
C VAL A 186 -27.85 3.05 -35.13
N ILE A 187 -26.70 3.69 -35.02
CA ILE A 187 -25.46 3.27 -35.69
C ILE A 187 -24.99 1.93 -35.07
N PRO A 188 -24.70 0.90 -35.88
CA PRO A 188 -24.23 -0.38 -35.37
C PRO A 188 -22.89 -0.25 -34.63
N GLU A 189 -22.73 -0.98 -33.52
CA GLU A 189 -21.58 -0.91 -32.60
C GLU A 189 -20.22 -1.14 -33.28
N SER A 190 -20.19 -1.87 -34.41
CA SER A 190 -19.00 -2.06 -35.26
C SER A 190 -18.50 -0.80 -35.97
N GLU A 191 -19.31 0.26 -36.09
CA GLU A 191 -18.89 1.56 -36.64
C GLU A 191 -18.43 2.52 -35.54
N ILE A 192 -18.71 2.22 -34.26
CA ILE A 192 -18.30 3.03 -33.11
C ILE A 192 -16.77 2.98 -32.91
N GLU A 193 -16.11 1.89 -33.34
CA GLU A 193 -14.67 1.71 -33.28
C GLU A 193 -13.91 2.25 -34.50
N LYS A 194 -14.59 2.48 -35.64
CA LYS A 194 -13.94 2.90 -36.90
C LYS A 194 -13.60 4.39 -36.97
N GLY A 195 -13.99 5.19 -35.98
CA GLY A 195 -13.70 6.62 -35.94
C GLY A 195 -12.24 6.91 -35.55
N LYS A 196 -11.58 7.82 -36.28
CA LYS A 196 -10.27 8.43 -35.93
C LYS A 196 -10.35 9.35 -34.69
N GLY A 197 -11.07 8.94 -33.64
CA GLY A 197 -11.20 9.70 -32.40
C GLY A 197 -9.94 9.56 -31.54
N ILE A 198 -9.62 10.60 -30.78
CA ILE A 198 -8.47 10.61 -29.88
C ILE A 198 -8.81 9.78 -28.65
N SER A 199 -8.01 8.76 -28.36
CA SER A 199 -8.19 7.98 -27.13
C SER A 199 -7.88 8.83 -25.90
N PRO A 200 -8.75 8.88 -24.87
CA PRO A 200 -8.51 9.64 -23.65
C PRO A 200 -7.30 9.11 -22.84
N LYS A 201 -6.82 7.89 -23.14
CA LYS A 201 -5.63 7.29 -22.52
C LYS A 201 -4.33 7.56 -23.30
N ALA A 202 -4.40 8.24 -24.45
CA ALA A 202 -3.22 8.51 -25.27
C ALA A 202 -2.21 9.37 -24.49
N VAL A 203 -0.93 9.00 -24.56
CA VAL A 203 0.16 9.68 -23.82
C VAL A 203 0.22 11.16 -24.19
N TRP A 204 0.19 11.47 -25.49
CA TRP A 204 0.23 12.85 -25.98
C TRP A 204 -0.93 13.69 -25.44
N PHE A 205 -2.15 13.12 -25.37
CA PHE A 205 -3.33 13.85 -24.90
C PHE A 205 -3.23 14.15 -23.39
N ARG A 206 -2.67 13.23 -22.61
CA ARG A 206 -2.37 13.49 -21.19
C ARG A 206 -1.35 14.60 -21.01
N VAL A 207 -0.29 14.62 -21.82
CA VAL A 207 0.70 15.71 -21.82
C VAL A 207 0.05 17.04 -22.19
N TRP A 208 -0.82 17.06 -23.21
CA TRP A 208 -1.58 18.25 -23.61
C TRP A 208 -2.50 18.77 -22.49
N GLN A 209 -3.22 17.88 -21.80
CA GLN A 209 -4.04 18.26 -20.64
C GLN A 209 -3.17 18.82 -19.49
N GLY A 210 -1.96 18.28 -19.29
CA GLY A 210 -0.97 18.84 -18.37
C GLY A 210 -0.58 20.27 -18.76
N ILE A 211 -0.16 20.49 -20.00
CA ILE A 211 0.26 21.81 -20.52
C ILE A 211 -0.87 22.85 -20.39
N THR A 212 -2.07 22.52 -20.84
CA THR A 212 -3.23 23.43 -20.78
C THR A 212 -3.64 23.74 -19.34
N THR A 213 -3.45 22.80 -18.40
CA THR A 213 -3.70 23.04 -16.97
C THR A 213 -2.62 23.92 -16.36
N THR A 214 -1.35 23.72 -16.71
CA THR A 214 -0.25 24.60 -16.28
C THR A 214 -0.48 26.03 -16.77
N ILE A 215 -0.84 26.21 -18.05
CA ILE A 215 -1.20 27.52 -18.62
C ILE A 215 -2.39 28.11 -17.88
N ALA A 216 -3.43 27.32 -17.56
CA ALA A 216 -4.56 27.81 -16.77
C ALA A 216 -4.14 28.28 -15.37
N GLY A 217 -3.24 27.57 -14.69
CA GLY A 217 -2.67 27.99 -13.40
C GLY A 217 -1.96 29.35 -13.49
N PHE A 218 -1.09 29.52 -14.49
CA PHE A 218 -0.43 30.81 -14.75
C PHE A 218 -1.44 31.90 -15.13
N TYR A 219 -2.46 31.58 -15.91
CA TYR A 219 -3.47 32.56 -16.31
C TYR A 219 -4.29 33.05 -15.10
N LEU A 220 -4.68 32.12 -14.22
CA LEU A 220 -5.41 32.42 -12.99
C LEU A 220 -4.67 33.36 -12.04
N ALA A 221 -3.34 33.26 -11.95
CA ALA A 221 -2.54 34.20 -11.20
C ALA A 221 -2.45 35.56 -11.93
N THR A 222 -2.06 35.54 -13.21
CA THR A 222 -1.75 36.77 -13.93
C THR A 222 -2.99 37.63 -14.27
N VAL A 223 -4.19 37.05 -14.45
CA VAL A 223 -5.42 37.80 -14.72
C VAL A 223 -5.88 38.65 -13.54
N VAL A 224 -5.74 38.12 -12.31
CA VAL A 224 -6.09 38.84 -11.09
C VAL A 224 -5.05 39.91 -10.80
N LEU A 225 -3.76 39.62 -11.03
CA LEU A 225 -2.69 40.60 -10.95
C LEU A 225 -2.88 41.76 -11.95
N GLN A 226 -3.33 41.46 -13.17
CA GLN A 226 -3.66 42.48 -14.17
C GLN A 226 -4.84 43.35 -13.74
N ALA A 227 -5.90 42.76 -13.19
CA ALA A 227 -7.05 43.50 -12.67
C ALA A 227 -6.66 44.42 -11.49
N ALA A 228 -5.74 43.97 -10.64
CA ALA A 228 -5.34 44.71 -9.44
C ALA A 228 -4.28 45.80 -9.70
N ILE A 229 -3.17 45.48 -10.38
CA ILE A 229 -1.98 46.34 -10.46
C ILE A 229 -1.59 46.67 -11.90
N LEU A 230 -1.55 45.68 -12.80
CA LEU A 230 -0.94 45.79 -14.14
C LEU A 230 -1.93 46.10 -15.28
N HIS A 231 -3.01 46.83 -15.00
CA HIS A 231 -4.08 47.07 -15.98
C HIS A 231 -3.64 47.80 -17.27
N ILE A 232 -2.53 48.55 -17.24
CA ILE A 232 -1.97 49.31 -18.38
C ILE A 232 -0.93 48.50 -19.17
N ASP A 233 -0.33 47.45 -18.60
CA ASP A 233 0.84 46.78 -19.18
C ASP A 233 0.47 45.90 -20.39
N ILE A 234 0.92 46.32 -21.58
CA ILE A 234 0.64 45.67 -22.87
C ILE A 234 1.19 44.24 -22.92
N THR A 235 2.30 43.96 -22.24
CA THR A 235 2.91 42.62 -22.27
C THR A 235 1.97 41.55 -21.70
N PHE A 236 1.33 41.85 -20.56
CA PHE A 236 0.34 40.97 -19.94
C PHE A 236 -0.91 40.79 -20.81
N TRP A 237 -1.35 41.85 -21.48
CA TRP A 237 -2.44 41.75 -22.47
C TRP A 237 -2.08 40.77 -23.60
N THR A 238 -0.91 40.91 -24.21
CA THR A 238 -0.48 40.00 -25.30
C THR A 238 -0.36 38.55 -24.84
N LEU A 239 0.23 38.32 -23.66
CA LEU A 239 0.39 37.00 -23.08
C LEU A 239 -0.95 36.30 -22.86
N HIS A 240 -1.95 37.01 -22.33
CA HIS A 240 -3.28 36.44 -22.09
C HIS A 240 -4.02 36.09 -23.37
N TYR A 241 -3.92 36.92 -24.42
CA TYR A 241 -4.50 36.57 -25.71
C TYR A 241 -3.85 35.32 -26.31
N CYS A 242 -2.53 35.11 -26.12
CA CYS A 242 -1.88 33.86 -26.48
C CYS A 242 -2.45 32.66 -25.72
N PHE A 243 -2.74 32.80 -24.42
CA PHE A 243 -3.38 31.73 -23.64
C PHE A 243 -4.80 31.41 -24.14
N GLU A 244 -5.59 32.42 -24.50
CA GLU A 244 -6.93 32.22 -25.07
C GLU A 244 -6.90 31.43 -26.38
N ILE A 245 -5.91 31.67 -27.26
CA ILE A 245 -5.73 30.88 -28.49
C ILE A 245 -5.51 29.40 -28.16
N VAL A 246 -4.70 29.11 -27.12
CA VAL A 246 -4.46 27.72 -26.67
C VAL A 246 -5.73 27.09 -26.10
N PHE A 247 -6.55 27.83 -25.34
CA PHE A 247 -7.82 27.30 -24.82
C PHE A 247 -8.86 27.05 -25.91
N LEU A 248 -8.91 27.90 -26.94
CA LEU A 248 -9.74 27.66 -28.12
C LEU A 248 -9.30 26.40 -28.87
N ALA A 249 -8.00 26.19 -29.03
CA ALA A 249 -7.46 24.94 -29.60
C ALA A 249 -7.81 23.71 -28.73
N ASP A 250 -7.76 23.83 -27.40
CA ASP A 250 -8.15 22.76 -26.48
C ASP A 250 -9.65 22.40 -26.60
N ILE A 251 -10.53 23.40 -26.71
CA ILE A 251 -11.96 23.19 -26.97
C ILE A 251 -12.13 22.36 -28.25
N TYR A 252 -11.45 22.73 -29.34
CA TYR A 252 -11.50 21.98 -30.60
C TYR A 252 -11.02 20.53 -30.44
N ILE A 253 -9.92 20.29 -29.73
CA ILE A 253 -9.40 18.95 -29.48
C ILE A 253 -10.42 18.12 -28.68
N LYS A 254 -11.05 18.69 -27.65
CA LYS A 254 -12.04 17.99 -26.80
C LYS A 254 -13.27 17.49 -27.56
N PHE A 255 -13.67 18.15 -28.66
CA PHE A 255 -14.73 17.63 -29.54
C PHE A 255 -14.40 16.26 -30.16
N HIS A 256 -13.10 15.96 -30.31
CA HIS A 256 -12.58 14.75 -30.95
C HIS A 256 -12.11 13.68 -29.96
N VAL A 257 -12.22 13.93 -28.65
CA VAL A 257 -11.79 12.98 -27.61
C VAL A 257 -12.88 11.94 -27.36
N GLY A 258 -12.49 10.67 -27.45
CA GLY A 258 -13.35 9.52 -27.15
C GLY A 258 -13.71 9.46 -25.67
N TYR A 259 -14.86 8.88 -25.35
CA TYR A 259 -15.31 8.69 -23.98
C TYR A 259 -15.75 7.25 -23.72
N TYR A 260 -15.68 6.82 -22.46
CA TYR A 260 -16.22 5.53 -22.06
C TYR A 260 -17.74 5.63 -21.80
N SER A 261 -18.51 4.77 -22.45
CA SER A 261 -19.95 4.63 -22.22
C SER A 261 -20.25 4.10 -20.81
N LYS A 262 -21.52 4.04 -20.40
CA LYS A 262 -21.93 3.43 -19.12
C LYS A 262 -21.49 1.97 -19.01
N ASN A 263 -21.44 1.26 -20.14
CA ASN A 263 -20.94 -0.12 -20.25
C ASN A 263 -19.41 -0.19 -20.41
N LYS A 264 -18.69 0.90 -20.16
CA LYS A 264 -17.22 1.04 -20.27
C LYS A 264 -16.63 0.72 -21.65
N VAL A 265 -17.44 0.65 -22.70
CA VAL A 265 -16.96 0.60 -24.09
C VAL A 265 -16.47 1.99 -24.51
N LEU A 266 -15.32 2.06 -25.18
CA LEU A 266 -14.76 3.30 -25.71
C LEU A 266 -15.55 3.72 -26.96
N VAL A 267 -16.13 4.90 -26.93
CA VAL A 267 -16.86 5.51 -28.05
C VAL A 267 -15.96 6.57 -28.70
N THR A 268 -15.53 6.36 -29.94
CA THR A 268 -14.65 7.28 -30.70
C THR A 268 -15.36 8.01 -31.83
N HIS A 269 -16.65 7.74 -32.05
CA HIS A 269 -17.41 8.32 -33.15
C HIS A 269 -17.67 9.84 -32.96
N PRO A 270 -17.31 10.70 -33.94
CA PRO A 270 -17.20 12.16 -33.77
C PRO A 270 -18.51 12.85 -33.35
N VAL A 271 -19.65 12.39 -33.86
CA VAL A 271 -20.97 12.97 -33.51
C VAL A 271 -21.32 12.72 -32.03
N TYR A 272 -20.98 11.54 -31.51
CA TYR A 272 -21.31 11.18 -30.13
C TYR A 272 -20.36 11.84 -29.15
N THR A 273 -19.06 11.93 -29.48
CA THR A 273 -18.06 12.65 -28.66
C THR A 273 -18.43 14.12 -28.55
N ALA A 274 -18.75 14.77 -29.68
CA ALA A 274 -19.19 16.16 -29.72
C ALA A 274 -20.47 16.38 -28.89
N ARG A 275 -21.50 15.55 -29.07
CA ARG A 275 -22.76 15.67 -28.32
C ARG A 275 -22.57 15.50 -26.81
N LYS A 276 -21.65 14.63 -26.39
CA LYS A 276 -21.35 14.46 -24.96
C LYS A 276 -20.61 15.66 -24.40
N TYR A 277 -19.64 16.21 -25.13
CA TYR A 277 -18.90 17.39 -24.71
C TYR A 277 -19.84 18.62 -24.60
N LEU A 278 -20.72 18.83 -25.58
CA LEU A 278 -21.72 19.91 -25.58
C LEU A 278 -22.66 19.89 -24.36
N ARG A 279 -22.96 18.71 -23.81
CA ARG A 279 -23.81 18.55 -22.61
C ARG A 279 -23.05 18.61 -21.28
N GLY A 280 -21.71 18.62 -21.33
CA GLY A 280 -20.85 18.61 -20.15
C GLY A 280 -20.09 19.93 -20.03
N ASN A 281 -18.77 19.86 -20.08
CA ASN A 281 -17.87 20.97 -19.76
C ASN A 281 -17.84 22.09 -20.81
N PHE A 282 -18.43 21.90 -22.00
CA PHE A 282 -18.41 22.89 -23.07
C PHE A 282 -18.96 24.26 -22.64
N VAL A 283 -20.07 24.29 -21.88
CA VAL A 283 -20.66 25.56 -21.41
C VAL A 283 -19.68 26.30 -20.49
N ILE A 284 -19.01 25.58 -19.61
CA ILE A 284 -18.02 26.15 -18.68
C ILE A 284 -16.81 26.67 -19.46
N ASP A 285 -16.35 25.92 -20.47
CA ASP A 285 -15.25 26.32 -21.35
C ASP A 285 -15.57 27.60 -22.14
N VAL A 286 -16.78 27.72 -22.68
CA VAL A 286 -17.22 28.93 -23.40
C VAL A 286 -17.34 30.11 -22.46
N LEU A 287 -17.91 29.94 -21.27
CA LEU A 287 -18.03 31.03 -20.28
C LEU A 287 -16.67 31.52 -19.78
N ALA A 288 -15.71 30.59 -19.61
CA ALA A 288 -14.34 30.91 -19.20
C ALA A 288 -13.61 31.73 -20.28
N SER A 289 -13.65 31.31 -21.54
CA SER A 289 -12.98 32.00 -22.66
C SER A 289 -13.83 33.09 -23.34
N PHE A 290 -14.97 33.49 -22.75
CA PHE A 290 -15.85 34.47 -23.36
C PHE A 290 -15.20 35.88 -23.35
N PRO A 291 -15.08 36.56 -24.51
CA PRO A 291 -14.40 37.85 -24.64
C PRO A 291 -15.28 39.02 -24.17
N THR A 292 -15.52 39.10 -22.86
CA THR A 292 -16.37 40.12 -22.23
C THR A 292 -15.90 41.57 -22.48
N GLU A 293 -14.59 41.77 -22.66
CA GLU A 293 -13.94 43.07 -22.91
C GLU A 293 -14.37 43.70 -24.24
N ILE A 294 -14.65 42.89 -25.27
CA ILE A 294 -15.04 43.39 -26.60
C ILE A 294 -16.39 44.11 -26.53
N PHE A 295 -17.32 43.61 -25.71
CA PHE A 295 -18.65 44.21 -25.54
C PHE A 295 -18.58 45.58 -24.85
N ILE A 296 -17.68 45.74 -23.88
CA ILE A 296 -17.47 47.01 -23.18
C ILE A 296 -16.75 48.01 -24.08
N LEU A 297 -15.74 47.57 -24.84
CA LEU A 297 -15.08 48.38 -25.87
C LEU A 297 -16.06 48.89 -26.94
N ALA A 298 -17.07 48.10 -27.29
CA ALA A 298 -18.10 48.50 -28.24
C ALA A 298 -19.10 49.52 -27.66
N SER A 299 -19.20 49.64 -26.33
CA SER A 299 -20.26 50.42 -25.65
C SER A 299 -19.78 51.72 -25.01
N MET A 300 -18.47 51.94 -24.85
CA MET A 300 -17.91 53.09 -24.13
C MET A 300 -16.72 53.75 -24.87
N PRO A 301 -16.49 55.06 -24.71
CA PRO A 301 -15.38 55.78 -25.33
C PRO A 301 -14.01 55.39 -24.73
N LEU A 302 -12.98 55.36 -25.57
CA LEU A 302 -11.60 54.98 -25.22
C LEU A 302 -10.93 56.03 -24.31
N ASN A 303 -10.94 55.79 -22.99
CA ASN A 303 -10.22 56.57 -21.97
C ASN A 303 -9.28 55.67 -21.17
N ILE A 304 -8.21 56.20 -20.56
CA ILE A 304 -7.25 55.40 -19.76
C ILE A 304 -7.96 54.64 -18.62
N SER A 305 -9.00 55.25 -18.02
CA SER A 305 -9.83 54.62 -16.99
C SER A 305 -10.63 53.41 -17.49
N ILE A 306 -10.87 53.28 -18.81
CA ILE A 306 -11.57 52.13 -19.40
C ILE A 306 -10.74 50.85 -19.30
N LEU A 307 -9.40 50.95 -19.40
CA LEU A 307 -8.50 49.79 -19.34
C LEU A 307 -8.62 49.06 -18.00
N ARG A 308 -8.87 49.81 -16.92
CA ARG A 308 -9.12 49.25 -15.60
C ARG A 308 -10.43 48.49 -15.53
N ILE A 309 -11.51 49.05 -16.09
CA ILE A 309 -12.82 48.38 -16.17
C ILE A 309 -12.71 47.12 -17.03
N LEU A 310 -12.01 47.19 -18.17
CA LEU A 310 -11.78 46.03 -19.05
C LEU A 310 -11.00 44.93 -18.33
N ALA A 311 -9.97 45.28 -17.55
CA ALA A 311 -9.22 44.30 -16.76
C ALA A 311 -10.11 43.58 -15.72
N PHE A 312 -11.04 44.28 -15.05
CA PHE A 312 -11.98 43.67 -14.11
C PHE A 312 -13.00 42.74 -14.78
N VAL A 313 -13.52 43.12 -15.94
CA VAL A 313 -14.54 42.31 -16.62
C VAL A 313 -13.94 41.00 -17.17
N ARG A 314 -12.61 40.94 -17.32
CA ARG A 314 -11.87 39.71 -17.65
C ARG A 314 -11.76 38.72 -16.48
N LEU A 315 -12.26 39.02 -15.28
CA LEU A 315 -12.29 38.05 -14.19
C LEU A 315 -13.21 36.85 -14.43
N ASN A 316 -14.04 36.83 -15.49
CA ASN A 316 -14.73 35.60 -15.92
C ASN A 316 -13.74 34.46 -16.25
N ARG A 317 -12.48 34.77 -16.57
CA ARG A 317 -11.42 33.78 -16.82
C ARG A 317 -11.00 33.04 -15.56
N CYS A 318 -11.36 33.54 -14.37
CA CYS A 318 -11.19 32.79 -13.12
C CYS A 318 -11.98 31.46 -13.11
N ILE A 319 -12.99 31.31 -13.98
CA ILE A 319 -13.70 30.05 -14.19
C ILE A 319 -12.73 28.92 -14.60
N HIS A 320 -11.61 29.22 -15.26
CA HIS A 320 -10.58 28.23 -15.61
C HIS A 320 -10.02 27.47 -14.39
N PHE A 321 -10.27 27.90 -13.14
CA PHE A 321 -9.99 27.13 -11.92
C PHE A 321 -10.56 25.71 -11.97
N TYR A 322 -11.71 25.51 -12.64
CA TYR A 322 -12.31 24.18 -12.80
C TYR A 322 -11.34 23.18 -13.47
N ARG A 323 -10.43 23.65 -14.32
CA ARG A 323 -9.46 22.80 -15.04
C ARG A 323 -8.41 22.22 -14.10
N LEU A 324 -7.94 23.00 -13.12
CA LEU A 324 -7.05 22.50 -12.06
C LEU A 324 -7.75 21.38 -11.27
N VAL A 325 -9.01 21.59 -10.88
CA VAL A 325 -9.81 20.58 -10.15
C VAL A 325 -9.97 19.30 -10.98
N GLN A 326 -10.30 19.43 -12.26
CA GLN A 326 -10.48 18.28 -13.15
C GLN A 326 -9.17 17.53 -13.38
N PHE A 327 -8.06 18.24 -13.56
CA PHE A 327 -6.76 17.63 -13.79
C PHE A 327 -6.27 16.87 -12.56
N PHE A 328 -6.30 17.48 -11.38
CA PHE A 328 -5.84 16.80 -10.17
C PHE A 328 -6.74 15.64 -9.76
N SER A 329 -8.06 15.74 -9.96
CA SER A 329 -8.96 14.58 -9.73
C SER A 329 -8.65 13.42 -10.67
N TYR A 330 -8.31 13.69 -11.94
CA TYR A 330 -7.84 12.66 -12.87
C TYR A 330 -6.49 12.05 -12.47
N MET A 331 -5.55 12.86 -11.98
CA MET A 331 -4.23 12.39 -11.53
C MET A 331 -4.29 11.62 -10.20
N GLU A 332 -5.31 11.87 -9.38
CA GLU A 332 -5.59 11.16 -8.12
C GLU A 332 -6.40 9.87 -8.31
N GLU A 333 -7.04 9.67 -9.48
CA GLU A 333 -7.85 8.48 -9.76
C GLU A 333 -7.05 7.16 -9.78
N PRO A 334 -5.81 7.10 -10.33
CA PRO A 334 -4.99 5.90 -10.25
C PRO A 334 -4.55 5.61 -8.81
N LEU A 335 -4.62 4.35 -8.38
CA LEU A 335 -4.12 3.83 -7.10
C LEU A 335 -2.57 3.82 -6.99
N GLY A 336 -1.89 4.67 -7.75
CA GLY A 336 -0.44 4.67 -7.88
C GLY A 336 0.28 5.35 -6.72
N TYR A 337 1.58 5.05 -6.59
CA TYR A 337 2.49 5.65 -5.61
C TYR A 337 2.44 7.20 -5.60
N TRP A 338 2.26 7.81 -6.77
CA TRP A 338 2.25 9.26 -6.96
C TRP A 338 0.95 9.97 -6.54
N ALA A 339 -0.12 9.25 -6.19
CA ALA A 339 -1.40 9.85 -5.85
C ALA A 339 -1.31 10.80 -4.65
N ASN A 340 -0.55 10.40 -3.60
CA ASN A 340 -0.30 11.26 -2.44
C ASN A 340 0.49 12.51 -2.82
N PHE A 341 1.48 12.39 -3.71
CA PHE A 341 2.25 13.54 -4.19
C PHE A 341 1.37 14.54 -4.93
N TYR A 342 0.54 14.08 -5.87
CA TYR A 342 -0.40 14.95 -6.60
C TYR A 342 -1.41 15.62 -5.68
N ARG A 343 -1.90 14.90 -4.66
CA ARG A 343 -2.78 15.46 -3.64
C ARG A 343 -2.12 16.61 -2.88
N GLN A 344 -0.85 16.48 -2.49
CA GLN A 344 -0.14 17.58 -1.82
C GLN A 344 0.13 18.75 -2.77
N LEU A 345 0.58 18.47 -3.99
CA LEU A 345 0.84 19.50 -4.99
C LEU A 345 -0.42 20.32 -5.30
N LYS A 346 -1.59 19.67 -5.39
CA LYS A 346 -2.90 20.31 -5.55
C LYS A 346 -3.15 21.37 -4.48
N PHE A 347 -2.99 21.02 -3.21
CA PHE A 347 -3.26 21.93 -2.10
C PHE A 347 -2.26 23.07 -2.00
N VAL A 348 -0.98 22.83 -2.33
CA VAL A 348 0.04 23.90 -2.41
C VAL A 348 -0.32 24.92 -3.49
N ILE A 349 -0.74 24.47 -4.69
CA ILE A 349 -1.16 25.36 -5.77
C ILE A 349 -2.42 26.14 -5.39
N TYR A 350 -3.41 25.48 -4.78
CA TYR A 350 -4.63 26.16 -4.32
C TYR A 350 -4.33 27.21 -3.27
N MET A 351 -3.41 26.92 -2.34
CA MET A 351 -2.98 27.87 -1.32
C MET A 351 -2.26 29.07 -1.93
N SER A 352 -1.33 28.84 -2.86
CA SER A 352 -0.59 29.91 -3.53
C SER A 352 -1.53 30.86 -4.28
N LEU A 353 -2.49 30.30 -5.04
CA LEU A 353 -3.52 31.09 -5.73
C LEU A 353 -4.42 31.83 -4.74
N PHE A 354 -4.84 31.19 -3.65
CA PHE A 354 -5.67 31.83 -2.63
C PHE A 354 -4.95 33.02 -1.98
N THR A 355 -3.72 32.86 -1.50
CA THR A 355 -2.92 33.97 -0.93
C THR A 355 -2.73 35.09 -1.96
N HIS A 356 -2.45 34.73 -3.21
CA HIS A 356 -2.32 35.70 -4.30
C HIS A 356 -3.61 36.51 -4.51
N TYR A 357 -4.78 35.87 -4.44
CA TYR A 357 -6.07 36.53 -4.65
C TYR A 357 -6.38 37.46 -3.48
N VAL A 358 -6.08 37.02 -2.25
CA VAL A 358 -6.21 37.84 -1.04
C VAL A 358 -5.29 39.06 -1.10
N ALA A 359 -4.06 38.91 -1.59
CA ALA A 359 -3.10 40.00 -1.78
C ALA A 359 -3.58 41.03 -2.81
N CYS A 360 -4.08 40.56 -3.95
CA CYS A 360 -4.62 41.44 -5.00
C CYS A 360 -5.85 42.20 -4.51
N GLY A 361 -6.76 41.54 -3.79
CA GLY A 361 -7.91 42.20 -3.17
C GLY A 361 -7.51 43.24 -2.12
N TRP A 362 -6.48 42.95 -1.32
CA TRP A 362 -5.92 43.88 -0.34
C TRP A 362 -5.36 45.16 -0.98
N PHE A 363 -4.68 45.03 -2.12
CA PHE A 363 -4.22 46.17 -2.91
C PHE A 363 -5.40 46.99 -3.49
N ILE A 364 -6.40 46.32 -4.07
CA ILE A 364 -7.58 46.98 -4.67
C ILE A 364 -8.35 47.81 -3.64
N LEU A 365 -8.45 47.34 -2.39
CA LEU A 365 -9.13 48.06 -1.32
C LEU A 365 -8.47 49.40 -0.97
N ALA A 366 -7.14 49.49 -1.06
CA ALA A 366 -6.40 50.72 -0.78
C ALA A 366 -6.36 51.67 -1.98
N CYS A 367 -6.22 51.13 -3.19
CA CYS A 367 -5.99 51.91 -4.41
C CYS A 367 -7.20 51.79 -5.34
N ASP A 368 -8.26 52.51 -5.02
CA ASP A 368 -9.55 52.53 -5.74
C ASP A 368 -9.54 53.45 -6.98
N GLY A 369 -8.40 54.05 -7.32
CA GLY A 369 -8.18 54.89 -8.50
C GLY A 369 -8.68 56.33 -8.39
N GLN A 370 -8.93 56.83 -7.19
CA GLN A 370 -8.96 58.27 -6.93
C GLN A 370 -7.53 58.81 -6.82
N ASP A 371 -7.06 59.53 -7.84
CA ASP A 371 -5.74 60.19 -7.88
C ASP A 371 -5.80 61.50 -7.06
N ASP A 372 -5.17 61.54 -5.89
CA ASP A 372 -5.09 62.75 -5.02
C ASP A 372 -3.76 63.52 -5.22
N GLY A 373 -3.08 63.31 -6.36
CA GLY A 373 -1.90 64.07 -6.81
C GLY A 373 -0.54 63.60 -6.29
N SER A 374 -0.40 63.18 -5.02
CA SER A 374 0.90 62.78 -4.42
C SER A 374 1.03 61.29 -4.05
N HIS A 375 -0.10 60.60 -3.85
CA HIS A 375 -0.15 59.17 -3.51
C HIS A 375 -1.09 58.43 -4.47
N LEU A 376 -0.72 57.19 -4.83
CA LEU A 376 -1.48 56.33 -5.75
C LEU A 376 -2.80 55.80 -5.13
N CYS A 377 -2.94 55.88 -3.81
CA CYS A 377 -3.97 55.21 -3.02
C CYS A 377 -4.63 56.21 -2.05
N ARG A 378 -5.79 55.85 -1.48
CA ARG A 378 -6.57 56.71 -0.57
C ARG A 378 -5.73 57.20 0.62
N LYS A 379 -6.14 58.30 1.27
CA LYS A 379 -5.52 58.75 2.55
C LYS A 379 -5.77 57.71 3.66
N GLU A 380 -4.79 57.52 4.55
CA GLU A 380 -4.86 56.60 5.71
C GLU A 380 -5.14 55.12 5.34
N TYR A 381 -4.40 54.61 4.36
CA TYR A 381 -4.40 53.20 3.97
C TYR A 381 -3.37 52.37 4.74
N TRP A 382 -3.55 51.06 4.77
CA TRP A 382 -2.74 50.09 5.52
C TRP A 382 -1.20 50.17 5.37
N ALA A 383 -0.66 50.75 4.28
CA ALA A 383 0.80 50.84 4.05
C ALA A 383 1.40 52.20 4.47
N MET A 384 0.57 53.21 4.75
CA MET A 384 1.05 54.57 4.99
C MET A 384 1.72 54.75 6.35
N SER A 385 1.19 54.12 7.39
CA SER A 385 1.64 54.22 8.78
C SER A 385 2.78 53.28 9.15
N SER A 386 3.01 52.23 8.34
CA SER A 386 4.04 51.21 8.55
C SER A 386 5.40 51.60 7.96
N GLY A 387 5.56 52.83 7.46
CA GLY A 387 6.76 53.27 6.74
C GLY A 387 6.87 52.71 5.31
N HIS A 388 5.86 51.98 4.84
CA HIS A 388 5.79 51.35 3.52
C HIS A 388 4.92 52.13 2.52
N SER A 389 5.00 53.47 2.55
CA SER A 389 4.18 54.32 1.69
C SER A 389 4.41 53.99 0.21
N LEU A 390 3.35 53.64 -0.51
CA LEU A 390 3.36 53.33 -1.93
C LEU A 390 3.32 54.62 -2.75
N LYS A 391 4.42 54.93 -3.44
CA LYS A 391 4.54 56.07 -4.36
C LYS A 391 4.17 55.66 -5.79
N LYS A 392 3.79 56.64 -6.61
CA LYS A 392 3.42 56.41 -8.02
C LYS A 392 4.59 55.90 -8.89
N ASP A 393 5.83 56.20 -8.50
CA ASP A 393 7.05 55.75 -9.17
C ASP A 393 7.61 54.44 -8.62
N ASP A 394 7.04 53.88 -7.55
CA ASP A 394 7.54 52.63 -6.98
C ASP A 394 7.37 51.47 -7.97
N PRO A 395 8.33 50.53 -8.07
CA PRO A 395 8.21 49.35 -8.92
C PRO A 395 6.94 48.54 -8.62
N VAL A 396 6.30 48.00 -9.66
CA VAL A 396 5.10 47.15 -9.52
C VAL A 396 5.38 45.96 -8.60
N PHE A 397 6.57 45.37 -8.70
CA PHE A 397 6.98 44.26 -7.86
C PHE A 397 6.95 44.61 -6.36
N LYS A 398 7.40 45.82 -5.98
CA LYS A 398 7.34 46.31 -4.59
C LYS A 398 5.90 46.40 -4.09
N ARG A 399 4.99 46.93 -4.90
CA ARG A 399 3.55 47.05 -4.55
C ARG A 399 2.92 45.68 -4.32
N TYR A 400 3.16 44.75 -5.24
CA TYR A 400 2.67 43.38 -5.14
C TYR A 400 3.24 42.68 -3.90
N LEU A 401 4.55 42.80 -3.67
CA LEU A 401 5.23 42.09 -2.61
C LEU A 401 4.70 42.45 -1.23
N ILE A 402 4.53 43.74 -0.94
CA ILE A 402 4.04 44.18 0.38
C ILE A 402 2.60 43.68 0.62
N SER A 403 1.74 43.72 -0.41
CA SER A 403 0.39 43.17 -0.32
C SER A 403 0.38 41.64 -0.17
N PHE A 404 1.30 40.95 -0.85
CA PHE A 404 1.47 39.51 -0.73
C PHE A 404 2.01 39.09 0.63
N TYR A 405 2.96 39.83 1.19
CA TYR A 405 3.51 39.62 2.51
C TYR A 405 2.41 39.69 3.58
N TRP A 406 1.57 40.74 3.54
CA TRP A 406 0.40 40.84 4.43
C TRP A 406 -0.54 39.64 4.24
N ALA A 407 -0.93 39.33 3.00
CA ALA A 407 -1.84 38.23 2.73
C ALA A 407 -1.27 36.88 3.19
N ALA A 408 0.02 36.64 2.97
CA ALA A 408 0.74 35.46 3.42
C ALA A 408 0.74 35.39 4.94
N ALA A 409 1.13 36.47 5.64
CA ALA A 409 1.16 36.54 7.11
C ALA A 409 -0.22 36.29 7.74
N THR A 410 -1.26 36.88 7.16
CA THR A 410 -2.65 36.78 7.61
C THR A 410 -3.24 35.41 7.35
N CYS A 411 -3.11 34.88 6.13
CA CYS A 411 -3.62 33.55 5.80
C CYS A 411 -2.87 32.47 6.57
N ALA A 412 -1.55 32.62 6.73
CA ALA A 412 -0.69 31.74 7.52
C ALA A 412 -0.94 31.84 9.03
N SER A 413 -1.68 32.85 9.50
CA SER A 413 -1.90 33.13 10.92
C SER A 413 -0.60 33.32 11.74
N VAL A 414 0.46 33.87 11.12
CA VAL A 414 1.74 34.18 11.80
C VAL A 414 1.69 35.62 12.34
N GLY A 415 1.32 36.56 11.47
CA GLY A 415 1.03 37.97 11.79
C GLY A 415 2.07 38.68 12.68
N TYR A 416 3.13 39.21 12.08
CA TYR A 416 4.14 40.02 12.81
C TYR A 416 3.61 41.34 13.38
N GLY A 417 2.43 41.79 12.89
CA GLY A 417 1.74 42.96 13.42
C GLY A 417 2.33 44.30 12.96
N ASP A 418 3.14 44.29 11.91
CA ASP A 418 3.78 45.41 11.23
C ASP A 418 2.86 46.09 10.21
N ILE A 419 1.99 45.34 9.53
CA ILE A 419 0.92 45.87 8.66
C ILE A 419 -0.45 45.64 9.32
N ARG A 420 -1.21 46.72 9.50
CA ARG A 420 -2.52 46.71 10.18
C ARG A 420 -3.59 47.40 9.36
N SER A 421 -4.84 47.00 9.56
CA SER A 421 -6.02 47.66 9.01
C SER A 421 -6.36 48.92 9.79
N TYR A 422 -6.66 50.02 9.10
CA TYR A 422 -7.09 51.29 9.70
C TYR A 422 -8.55 51.58 9.40
N GLN A 423 -9.02 51.21 8.21
CA GLN A 423 -10.40 51.43 7.79
C GLN A 423 -11.33 50.28 8.17
N VAL A 424 -12.61 50.57 8.36
CA VAL A 424 -13.63 49.54 8.67
C VAL A 424 -13.74 48.50 7.54
N SER A 425 -13.57 48.92 6.28
CA SER A 425 -13.52 48.01 5.11
C SER A 425 -12.33 47.05 5.18
N GLU A 426 -11.14 47.57 5.51
CA GLU A 426 -9.91 46.80 5.70
C GLU A 426 -10.03 45.83 6.89
N MET A 427 -10.60 46.27 8.01
CA MET A 427 -10.86 45.44 9.18
C MET A 427 -11.82 44.29 8.86
N THR A 428 -12.91 44.59 8.14
CA THR A 428 -13.89 43.58 7.71
C THR A 428 -13.25 42.55 6.78
N TYR A 429 -12.45 43.00 5.82
CA TYR A 429 -11.72 42.12 4.90
C TYR A 429 -10.70 41.24 5.64
N SER A 430 -9.93 41.83 6.55
CA SER A 430 -8.94 41.12 7.37
C SER A 430 -9.59 40.04 8.22
N PHE A 431 -10.68 40.37 8.95
CA PHE A 431 -11.41 39.42 9.79
C PHE A 431 -11.92 38.21 8.98
N PHE A 432 -12.52 38.46 7.81
CA PHE A 432 -13.04 37.42 6.94
C PHE A 432 -11.95 36.44 6.47
N PHE A 433 -10.81 36.96 6.00
CA PHE A 433 -9.73 36.13 5.47
C PHE A 433 -8.85 35.49 6.55
N ILE A 434 -8.78 36.05 7.77
CA ILE A 434 -8.19 35.35 8.92
C ILE A 434 -8.95 34.06 9.21
N VAL A 435 -10.28 34.13 9.31
CA VAL A 435 -11.11 32.95 9.61
C VAL A 435 -10.99 31.89 8.51
N ILE A 436 -11.07 32.28 7.24
CA ILE A 436 -10.93 31.36 6.11
C ILE A 436 -9.52 30.78 6.05
N GLY A 437 -8.49 31.61 6.26
CA GLY A 437 -7.09 31.17 6.29
C GLY A 437 -6.86 30.08 7.32
N ILE A 438 -7.33 30.27 8.56
CA ILE A 438 -7.23 29.27 9.65
C ILE A 438 -7.91 27.96 9.27
N VAL A 439 -9.13 28.00 8.74
CA VAL A 439 -9.88 26.78 8.34
C VAL A 439 -9.16 26.05 7.20
N PHE A 440 -8.71 26.79 6.18
CA PHE A 440 -8.06 26.22 5.01
C PHE A 440 -6.70 25.61 5.35
N TYR A 441 -5.87 26.31 6.13
CA TYR A 441 -4.59 25.76 6.61
C TYR A 441 -4.81 24.56 7.52
N GLY A 442 -5.75 24.62 8.46
CA GLY A 442 -6.08 23.49 9.33
C GLY A 442 -6.44 22.23 8.54
N TYR A 443 -7.19 22.38 7.44
CA TYR A 443 -7.50 21.28 6.53
C TYR A 443 -6.27 20.72 5.81
N ILE A 444 -5.38 21.56 5.28
CA ILE A 444 -4.15 21.11 4.62
C ILE A 444 -3.28 20.30 5.59
N VAL A 445 -3.08 20.82 6.80
CA VAL A 445 -2.32 20.14 7.86
C VAL A 445 -2.91 18.76 8.14
N ALA A 446 -4.24 18.67 8.32
CA ALA A 446 -4.92 17.40 8.58
C ALA A 446 -4.81 16.42 7.40
N SER A 447 -4.86 16.92 6.16
CA SER A 447 -4.69 16.10 4.95
C SER A 447 -3.28 15.53 4.81
N VAL A 448 -2.24 16.34 5.10
CA VAL A 448 -0.85 15.89 5.15
C VAL A 448 -0.67 14.82 6.23
N ALA A 449 -1.22 15.06 7.43
CA ALA A 449 -1.22 14.11 8.54
C ALA A 449 -1.83 12.75 8.17
N ALA A 450 -3.02 12.77 7.58
CA ALA A 450 -3.72 11.56 7.16
C ALA A 450 -2.99 10.83 6.03
N GLY A 451 -2.39 11.56 5.08
CA GLY A 451 -1.60 10.97 4.00
C GLY A 451 -0.39 10.19 4.52
N LEU A 452 0.32 10.74 5.51
CA LEU A 452 1.47 10.10 6.12
C LEU A 452 1.07 8.87 6.96
N ALA A 453 0.02 9.01 7.78
CA ALA A 453 -0.50 7.90 8.60
C ALA A 453 -0.89 6.68 7.74
N ASN A 454 -1.53 6.92 6.60
CA ASN A 454 -1.93 5.86 5.68
C ASN A 454 -0.73 5.20 4.98
N ALA A 455 0.32 5.95 4.65
CA ALA A 455 1.51 5.39 3.98
C ALA A 455 2.26 4.37 4.86
N ASP A 456 2.20 4.55 6.18
CA ASP A 456 2.95 3.72 7.13
C ASP A 456 2.13 2.63 7.81
N ALA A 457 0.83 2.59 7.57
CA ALA A 457 -0.09 1.67 8.24
C ALA A 457 0.34 0.19 8.09
N GLN A 458 0.88 -0.22 6.93
CA GLN A 458 1.31 -1.60 6.73
C GLN A 458 2.53 -1.96 7.59
N ARG A 459 3.51 -1.06 7.65
CA ARG A 459 4.70 -1.24 8.46
C ARG A 459 4.38 -1.26 9.95
N ALA A 460 3.55 -0.32 10.39
CA ALA A 460 3.11 -0.23 11.78
C ALA A 460 2.44 -1.53 12.23
N ARG A 461 1.54 -2.10 11.41
CA ARG A 461 0.89 -3.39 11.67
C ARG A 461 1.87 -4.55 11.78
N PHE A 462 2.88 -4.60 10.91
CA PHE A 462 3.89 -5.66 10.96
C PHE A 462 4.78 -5.56 12.21
N GLN A 463 5.26 -4.35 12.52
CA GLN A 463 6.09 -4.11 13.70
C GLN A 463 5.33 -4.41 15.00
N GLU A 464 4.06 -4.01 15.08
CA GLU A 464 3.19 -4.32 16.23
C GLU A 464 3.03 -5.83 16.46
N ARG A 465 2.89 -6.61 15.37
CA ARG A 465 2.86 -8.08 15.45
C ARG A 465 4.19 -8.63 15.94
N LEU A 466 5.31 -8.15 15.40
CA LEU A 466 6.65 -8.58 15.83
C LEU A 466 6.92 -8.24 17.29
N ASP A 467 6.52 -7.07 17.77
CA ASP A 467 6.65 -6.67 19.17
C ASP A 467 5.80 -7.57 20.07
N SER A 468 4.58 -7.92 19.64
CA SER A 468 3.75 -8.90 20.36
C SER A 468 4.40 -10.30 20.43
N ILE A 469 5.16 -10.69 19.40
CA ILE A 469 5.93 -11.94 19.39
C ILE A 469 7.13 -11.84 20.34
N LYS A 470 7.86 -10.72 20.34
CA LYS A 470 8.99 -10.48 21.26
C LYS A 470 8.53 -10.50 22.71
N ASP A 471 7.44 -9.79 23.02
CA ASP A 471 6.79 -9.77 24.34
C ASP A 471 6.50 -11.22 24.79
N PHE A 472 5.86 -12.02 23.92
CA PHE A 472 5.55 -13.43 24.20
C PHE A 472 6.79 -14.31 24.43
N LEU A 473 7.80 -14.22 23.56
CA LEU A 473 9.03 -15.02 23.68
C LEU A 473 9.80 -14.69 24.97
N GLN A 474 9.78 -13.42 25.37
CA GLN A 474 10.39 -12.97 26.61
C GLN A 474 9.58 -13.40 27.83
N GLU A 475 8.25 -13.31 27.77
CA GLU A 475 7.37 -13.81 28.82
C GLU A 475 7.59 -15.30 29.07
N GLU A 476 7.64 -16.12 28.01
CA GLU A 476 7.85 -17.58 28.08
C GLU A 476 9.28 -18.02 28.36
N ASN A 477 10.22 -17.09 28.54
CA ASN A 477 11.62 -17.37 28.87
C ASN A 477 12.28 -18.36 27.88
N ILE A 478 11.99 -18.17 26.59
CA ILE A 478 12.55 -18.97 25.49
C ILE A 478 14.06 -18.70 25.37
N ASN A 479 14.83 -19.74 25.06
CA ASN A 479 16.26 -19.66 24.83
C ASN A 479 16.59 -18.58 23.79
N GLU A 480 17.56 -17.73 24.12
CA GLU A 480 17.99 -16.60 23.28
C GLU A 480 18.40 -17.04 21.87
N HIS A 481 18.88 -18.28 21.69
CA HIS A 481 19.19 -18.81 20.36
C HIS A 481 17.94 -18.96 19.48
N VAL A 482 16.88 -19.61 19.99
CA VAL A 482 15.61 -19.82 19.26
C VAL A 482 14.90 -18.49 19.04
N LYS A 483 14.90 -17.63 20.06
CA LYS A 483 14.36 -16.27 19.98
C LYS A 483 15.04 -15.45 18.87
N SER A 484 16.38 -15.50 18.78
CA SER A 484 17.12 -14.81 17.73
C SER A 484 16.77 -15.34 16.34
N LYS A 485 16.67 -16.67 16.14
CA LYS A 485 16.23 -17.26 14.86
C LYS A 485 14.85 -16.77 14.44
N ILE A 486 13.87 -16.78 15.35
CA ILE A 486 12.50 -16.32 15.07
C ILE A 486 12.49 -14.84 14.66
N ILE A 487 13.19 -13.99 15.41
CA ILE A 487 13.28 -12.56 15.08
C ILE A 487 13.90 -12.39 13.69
N ASN A 488 15.05 -13.02 13.42
CA ASN A 488 15.74 -12.94 12.13
C ASN A 488 14.86 -13.42 10.96
N HIS A 489 14.04 -14.45 11.16
CA HIS A 489 13.07 -14.91 10.15
C HIS A 489 12.03 -13.85 9.81
N TYR A 490 11.45 -13.20 10.82
CA TYR A 490 10.52 -12.09 10.58
C TYR A 490 11.21 -10.88 9.95
N GLU A 491 12.47 -10.61 10.31
CA GLU A 491 13.24 -9.56 9.65
C GLU A 491 13.47 -9.86 8.16
N TYR A 492 13.83 -11.10 7.83
CA TYR A 492 13.95 -11.55 6.44
C TYR A 492 12.62 -11.47 5.68
N THR A 493 11.53 -11.90 6.33
CA THR A 493 10.18 -11.86 5.75
C THR A 493 9.79 -10.43 5.38
N TRP A 494 10.02 -9.46 6.29
CA TRP A 494 9.79 -8.04 6.01
C TRP A 494 10.58 -7.51 4.81
N LEU A 495 11.85 -7.89 4.69
CA LEU A 495 12.70 -7.49 3.56
C LEU A 495 12.16 -8.03 2.23
N ARG A 496 11.60 -9.24 2.23
CA ARG A 496 11.15 -9.93 1.01
C ARG A 496 9.73 -9.58 0.57
N ASN A 497 8.77 -9.49 1.48
CA ASN A 497 7.35 -9.28 1.15
C ASN A 497 6.69 -8.06 1.83
N ARG A 498 7.43 -7.25 2.59
CA ARG A 498 6.92 -6.09 3.34
C ARG A 498 5.73 -6.42 4.26
N GLY A 499 5.72 -7.63 4.81
CA GLY A 499 4.67 -8.10 5.71
C GLY A 499 3.33 -8.36 5.03
N VAL A 500 3.30 -8.50 3.71
CA VAL A 500 2.10 -8.90 2.96
C VAL A 500 2.13 -10.41 2.76
N ASP A 501 1.05 -11.08 3.16
CA ASP A 501 0.92 -12.51 2.94
C ASP A 501 0.71 -12.79 1.44
N SER A 502 1.54 -13.68 0.90
CA SER A 502 1.47 -14.12 -0.50
C SER A 502 0.14 -14.81 -0.84
N SER A 503 -0.51 -15.45 0.13
CA SER A 503 -1.73 -16.22 -0.11
C SER A 503 -2.97 -15.34 -0.32
N THR A 504 -3.00 -14.17 0.33
CA THR A 504 -4.09 -13.18 0.21
C THR A 504 -3.86 -12.18 -0.91
N LEU A 505 -2.64 -12.09 -1.46
CA LEU A 505 -2.26 -11.10 -2.47
C LEU A 505 -3.13 -11.15 -3.73
N PHE A 506 -3.53 -12.35 -4.14
CA PHE A 506 -4.33 -12.60 -5.35
C PHE A 506 -5.80 -12.94 -5.04
N GLU A 507 -6.22 -12.81 -3.79
CA GLU A 507 -7.61 -13.05 -3.39
C GLU A 507 -8.54 -12.06 -4.12
N GLY A 508 -9.58 -12.58 -4.77
CA GLY A 508 -10.50 -11.79 -5.61
C GLY A 508 -10.02 -11.52 -7.04
N THR A 509 -8.82 -11.96 -7.43
CA THR A 509 -8.44 -11.98 -8.85
C THR A 509 -9.13 -13.13 -9.59
N PRO A 510 -9.46 -12.99 -10.89
CA PRO A 510 -9.97 -14.11 -11.68
C PRO A 510 -8.99 -15.28 -11.71
N LEU A 511 -9.49 -16.52 -11.60
CA LEU A 511 -8.65 -17.73 -11.58
C LEU A 511 -7.71 -17.84 -12.78
N SER A 512 -8.14 -17.45 -13.99
CA SER A 512 -7.28 -17.48 -15.17
C SER A 512 -6.05 -16.59 -15.03
N LEU A 513 -6.24 -15.36 -14.52
CA LEU A 513 -5.16 -14.41 -14.31
C LEU A 513 -4.25 -14.84 -13.16
N HIS A 514 -4.85 -15.35 -12.07
CA HIS A 514 -4.08 -15.90 -10.95
C HIS A 514 -3.18 -17.05 -11.44
N ALA A 515 -3.74 -17.96 -12.23
CA ALA A 515 -3.03 -19.11 -12.77
C ALA A 515 -1.93 -18.73 -13.77
N ASP A 516 -2.15 -17.70 -14.59
CA ASP A 516 -1.14 -17.15 -15.50
C ASP A 516 0.03 -16.50 -14.74
N ILE A 517 -0.25 -15.85 -13.62
CA ILE A 517 0.79 -15.29 -12.74
C ILE A 517 1.56 -16.43 -12.06
N THR A 518 0.88 -17.39 -11.43
CA THR A 518 1.54 -18.47 -10.68
C THR A 518 2.35 -19.39 -11.57
N ILE A 519 1.88 -19.71 -12.78
CA ILE A 519 2.68 -20.51 -13.73
C ILE A 519 3.92 -19.73 -14.16
N SER A 520 3.82 -18.43 -14.43
CA SER A 520 4.99 -17.60 -14.77
C SER A 520 6.01 -17.53 -13.63
N LEU A 521 5.57 -17.65 -12.38
CA LEU A 521 6.44 -17.60 -11.20
C LEU A 521 7.07 -18.96 -10.86
N TYR A 522 6.33 -20.06 -11.02
CA TYR A 522 6.70 -21.37 -10.47
C TYR A 522 6.98 -22.46 -11.51
N LYS A 523 6.72 -22.24 -12.80
CA LYS A 523 6.90 -23.26 -13.85
C LYS A 523 8.29 -23.88 -13.83
N ASP A 524 9.35 -23.06 -13.85
CA ASP A 524 10.73 -23.54 -13.90
C ASP A 524 11.11 -24.37 -12.66
N ALA A 525 10.51 -24.07 -11.49
CA ALA A 525 10.72 -24.82 -10.27
C ALA A 525 9.96 -26.16 -10.30
N ILE A 526 8.72 -26.16 -10.80
CA ILE A 526 7.88 -27.37 -10.91
C ILE A 526 8.48 -28.35 -11.93
N GLU A 527 8.96 -27.86 -13.08
CA GLU A 527 9.54 -28.71 -14.13
C GLU A 527 10.88 -29.37 -13.72
N LYS A 528 11.60 -28.79 -12.76
CA LYS A 528 12.80 -29.42 -12.19
C LYS A 528 12.48 -30.66 -11.36
N VAL A 529 11.26 -30.77 -10.82
CA VAL A 529 10.86 -31.92 -10.00
C VAL A 529 10.59 -33.13 -10.93
N PRO A 530 11.32 -34.25 -10.79
CA PRO A 530 11.18 -35.42 -11.67
C PRO A 530 9.75 -35.97 -11.76
N LEU A 531 8.97 -35.84 -10.68
CA LEU A 531 7.56 -36.27 -10.62
C LEU A 531 6.66 -35.52 -11.61
N PHE A 532 6.98 -34.25 -11.90
CA PHE A 532 6.16 -33.35 -12.71
C PHE A 532 6.74 -33.06 -14.10
N GLN A 533 7.89 -33.68 -14.43
CA GLN A 533 8.46 -33.61 -15.77
C GLN A 533 7.50 -34.20 -16.81
N ASN A 534 7.37 -33.52 -17.95
CA ASN A 534 6.52 -33.93 -19.08
C ASN A 534 5.03 -34.06 -18.75
N LYS A 535 4.54 -33.41 -17.70
CA LYS A 535 3.10 -33.31 -17.43
C LYS A 535 2.45 -32.24 -18.30
N ASP A 536 1.13 -32.37 -18.51
CA ASP A 536 0.34 -31.41 -19.27
C ASP A 536 0.42 -30.00 -18.64
N ILE A 537 0.45 -28.96 -19.48
CA ILE A 537 0.55 -27.56 -19.03
C ILE A 537 -0.63 -27.20 -18.12
N GLY A 538 -1.83 -27.71 -18.38
CA GLY A 538 -3.01 -27.52 -17.53
C GLY A 538 -2.83 -28.12 -16.14
N PHE A 539 -2.12 -29.25 -16.02
CA PHE A 539 -1.76 -29.84 -14.73
C PHE A 539 -0.74 -28.97 -13.98
N VAL A 540 0.33 -28.54 -14.65
CA VAL A 540 1.35 -27.65 -14.06
C VAL A 540 0.73 -26.32 -13.62
N LYS A 541 -0.20 -25.78 -14.41
CA LYS A 541 -0.95 -24.57 -14.10
C LYS A 541 -1.79 -24.72 -12.84
N MET A 542 -2.54 -25.81 -12.70
CA MET A 542 -3.33 -26.08 -11.49
C MET A 542 -2.47 -26.34 -10.26
N LEU A 543 -1.35 -27.05 -10.43
CA LEU A 543 -0.38 -27.25 -9.35
C LEU A 543 0.18 -25.91 -8.88
N SER A 544 0.51 -24.99 -9.80
CA SER A 544 1.08 -23.68 -9.48
C SER A 544 0.17 -22.82 -8.59
N LEU A 545 -1.16 -22.97 -8.68
CA LEU A 545 -2.12 -22.28 -7.82
C LEU A 545 -2.06 -22.73 -6.34
N HIS A 546 -1.49 -23.90 -6.09
CA HIS A 546 -1.39 -24.49 -4.74
C HIS A 546 0.04 -24.41 -4.19
N VAL A 547 1.00 -23.95 -4.98
CA VAL A 547 2.39 -23.74 -4.54
C VAL A 547 2.45 -22.48 -3.67
N LYS A 548 2.98 -22.62 -2.45
CA LYS A 548 3.23 -21.51 -1.53
C LYS A 548 4.73 -21.33 -1.32
N PRO A 549 5.27 -20.10 -1.47
CA PRO A 549 6.66 -19.84 -1.16
C PRO A 549 6.86 -19.83 0.36
N ILE A 550 7.83 -20.62 0.86
CA ILE A 550 8.28 -20.61 2.25
C ILE A 550 9.74 -20.16 2.26
N TYR A 551 10.07 -19.29 3.20
CA TYR A 551 11.40 -18.71 3.33
C TYR A 551 12.15 -19.34 4.51
N PHE A 552 13.44 -19.61 4.32
CA PHE A 552 14.35 -20.16 5.32
C PHE A 552 15.60 -19.28 5.38
N LEU A 553 16.23 -19.19 6.56
CA LEU A 553 17.48 -18.45 6.70
C LEU A 553 18.66 -19.29 6.16
N SER A 554 19.76 -18.62 5.79
CA SER A 554 20.97 -19.31 5.36
C SER A 554 21.51 -20.19 6.49
N ASN A 555 22.02 -21.37 6.14
CA ASN A 555 22.56 -22.38 7.06
C ASN A 555 21.55 -23.03 8.01
N GLU A 556 20.24 -22.85 7.77
CA GLU A 556 19.19 -23.64 8.45
C GLU A 556 18.92 -24.96 7.71
N TYR A 557 18.66 -26.01 8.49
CA TYR A 557 18.21 -27.29 7.94
C TYR A 557 16.75 -27.17 7.50
N ILE A 558 16.49 -27.30 6.20
CA ILE A 558 15.13 -27.30 5.64
C ILE A 558 14.40 -28.59 6.03
N VAL A 559 15.10 -29.72 5.95
CA VAL A 559 14.62 -31.05 6.37
C VAL A 559 15.79 -31.80 7.01
N GLN A 560 15.58 -32.39 8.19
CA GLN A 560 16.58 -33.23 8.85
C GLN A 560 16.27 -34.72 8.63
N LYS A 561 17.32 -35.54 8.48
CA LYS A 561 17.18 -36.99 8.32
C LYS A 561 16.49 -37.59 9.54
N GLY A 562 15.38 -38.29 9.32
CA GLY A 562 14.56 -38.90 10.39
C GLY A 562 13.36 -38.06 10.83
N GLU A 563 13.15 -36.88 10.22
CA GLU A 563 11.94 -36.09 10.45
C GLU A 563 10.74 -36.64 9.70
N ILE A 564 9.56 -36.49 10.32
CA ILE A 564 8.28 -36.89 9.74
C ILE A 564 7.80 -35.76 8.81
N GLY A 565 7.61 -36.06 7.52
CA GLY A 565 7.06 -35.12 6.54
C GLY A 565 5.57 -34.81 6.81
N HIS A 566 5.20 -33.53 6.76
CA HIS A 566 3.85 -33.07 7.09
C HIS A 566 2.90 -33.06 5.87
N GLU A 567 1.71 -33.65 6.05
CA GLU A 567 0.61 -33.77 5.06
C GLU A 567 0.03 -32.41 4.61
N ARG A 568 0.36 -31.29 5.26
CA ARG A 568 -0.18 -29.96 4.87
C ARG A 568 0.60 -29.23 3.78
N ASN A 569 1.82 -29.65 3.44
CA ASN A 569 2.60 -28.96 2.39
C ASN A 569 3.54 -29.85 1.56
N CYS A 570 3.64 -31.16 1.80
CA CYS A 570 4.46 -32.04 0.95
C CYS A 570 3.92 -33.48 0.96
N GLU A 571 3.08 -33.83 -0.01
CA GLU A 571 3.09 -35.18 -0.56
C GLU A 571 4.22 -35.26 -1.60
N THR A 572 5.46 -35.42 -1.14
CA THR A 572 6.50 -36.11 -1.93
C THR A 572 7.50 -36.73 -0.96
N PRO A 573 7.64 -38.07 -0.93
CA PRO A 573 8.77 -38.69 -0.27
C PRO A 573 10.03 -38.46 -1.12
N GLY A 574 10.99 -37.75 -0.57
CA GLY A 574 12.37 -37.68 -1.05
C GLY A 574 12.57 -36.90 -2.35
N LEU A 575 12.91 -35.62 -2.22
CA LEU A 575 13.90 -35.01 -3.12
C LEU A 575 14.47 -33.75 -2.46
N ALA A 576 15.61 -33.89 -1.79
CA ALA A 576 16.50 -32.77 -1.62
C ALA A 576 16.93 -32.35 -3.03
N VAL A 577 16.71 -31.08 -3.39
CA VAL A 577 17.44 -30.50 -4.50
C VAL A 577 18.85 -30.29 -3.97
N ASP A 578 19.76 -31.19 -4.31
CA ASP A 578 21.19 -30.92 -4.19
C ASP A 578 21.46 -29.62 -4.95
N MET A 579 21.86 -28.59 -4.21
CA MET A 579 22.61 -27.51 -4.84
C MET A 579 23.96 -28.09 -5.25
N PRO A 580 24.47 -27.75 -6.44
CA PRO A 580 25.79 -28.20 -6.84
C PRO A 580 26.82 -27.76 -5.78
N GLU A 581 27.42 -28.74 -5.11
CA GLU A 581 28.76 -28.61 -4.57
C GLU A 581 29.70 -28.48 -5.77
N ASP A 582 30.07 -27.24 -6.11
CA ASP A 582 31.37 -26.86 -6.67
C ASP A 582 31.30 -25.51 -7.37
N GLU A 583 31.83 -24.47 -6.72
CA GLU A 583 32.84 -23.61 -7.34
C GLU A 583 33.87 -23.27 -6.27
N GLY A 584 34.85 -24.17 -6.12
CA GLY A 584 36.08 -23.87 -5.41
C GLY A 584 36.75 -22.66 -6.07
N VAL A 585 36.77 -21.53 -5.35
CA VAL A 585 37.51 -20.33 -5.75
C VAL A 585 39.00 -20.70 -5.78
N THR A 586 39.54 -20.92 -6.99
CA THR A 586 40.97 -21.11 -7.20
C THR A 586 41.70 -19.79 -6.97
N VAL A 587 42.30 -19.64 -5.80
CA VAL A 587 43.24 -18.54 -5.52
C VAL A 587 44.57 -18.85 -6.20
N LYS A 588 44.92 -18.11 -7.26
CA LYS A 588 46.25 -18.15 -7.87
C LYS A 588 47.23 -17.34 -7.02
N THR A 589 48.27 -17.98 -6.51
CA THR A 589 49.41 -17.32 -5.88
C THR A 589 50.42 -16.84 -6.92
N PRO A 590 50.91 -15.58 -6.89
CA PRO A 590 52.08 -15.19 -7.65
C PRO A 590 53.35 -15.42 -6.84
N ARG A 591 54.32 -16.09 -7.48
CA ARG A 591 55.73 -16.09 -7.07
C ARG A 591 56.32 -14.71 -7.37
N ASN A 592 56.95 -14.08 -6.37
CA ASN A 592 58.32 -13.55 -6.43
C ASN A 592 58.57 -12.56 -5.28
N CYS A 593 59.61 -12.87 -4.51
CA CYS A 593 60.10 -12.12 -3.36
C CYS A 593 60.92 -10.91 -3.83
N CYS A 594 60.36 -9.70 -3.67
CA CYS A 594 61.10 -8.47 -3.34
C CYS A 594 60.19 -7.26 -3.03
N GLY A 595 58.86 -7.35 -3.22
CA GLY A 595 57.88 -6.32 -2.85
C GLY A 595 57.11 -6.59 -1.55
N ALA A 596 57.67 -7.40 -0.64
CA ALA A 596 56.90 -8.17 0.34
C ALA A 596 56.18 -7.38 1.45
N ILE A 597 56.55 -6.13 1.77
CA ILE A 597 55.86 -5.36 2.82
C ILE A 597 54.69 -4.54 2.24
N LEU A 598 54.90 -3.91 1.07
CA LEU A 598 53.86 -3.17 0.36
C LEU A 598 52.80 -4.12 -0.23
N ASN A 599 53.19 -5.26 -0.81
CA ASN A 599 52.23 -6.27 -1.28
C ASN A 599 51.54 -7.01 -0.13
N PHE A 600 52.18 -7.20 1.04
CA PHE A 600 51.49 -7.80 2.19
C PHE A 600 50.43 -6.87 2.77
N LEU A 601 50.72 -5.57 2.86
CA LEU A 601 49.72 -4.55 3.19
C LEU A 601 48.63 -4.45 2.12
N TRP A 602 48.98 -4.46 0.82
CA TRP A 602 48.02 -4.42 -0.28
C TRP A 602 47.14 -5.67 -0.36
N VAL A 603 47.67 -6.86 -0.10
CA VAL A 603 46.91 -8.12 -0.07
C VAL A 603 45.97 -8.14 1.13
N LYS A 604 46.44 -7.75 2.34
CA LYS A 604 45.56 -7.59 3.51
C LYS A 604 44.51 -6.49 3.33
N LEU A 605 44.81 -5.42 2.61
CA LEU A 605 43.86 -4.35 2.25
C LEU A 605 42.89 -4.78 1.14
N SER A 606 43.30 -5.68 0.24
CA SER A 606 42.42 -6.25 -0.80
C SER A 606 41.47 -7.32 -0.27
N GLU A 607 41.78 -7.94 0.87
CA GLU A 607 40.89 -8.86 1.60
C GLU A 607 40.12 -8.15 2.73
N PHE A 608 40.30 -6.84 2.90
CA PHE A 608 39.67 -6.08 3.96
C PHE A 608 38.20 -5.82 3.62
N VAL A 609 37.31 -6.69 4.10
CA VAL A 609 35.86 -6.55 3.98
C VAL A 609 35.28 -6.28 5.36
N ILE A 610 34.49 -5.22 5.47
CA ILE A 610 33.80 -4.84 6.71
C ILE A 610 32.40 -5.43 6.68
N GLU A 611 32.07 -6.25 7.67
CA GLU A 611 30.70 -6.68 7.89
C GLU A 611 29.81 -5.51 8.36
N PRO A 612 28.59 -5.36 7.82
CA PRO A 612 27.65 -4.30 8.19
C PRO A 612 27.32 -4.23 9.68
N ASP A 613 27.33 -5.38 10.36
CA ASP A 613 26.94 -5.53 11.76
C ASP A 613 28.13 -5.39 12.73
N SER A 614 29.32 -5.08 12.21
CA SER A 614 30.52 -4.86 13.01
C SER A 614 30.43 -3.57 13.84
N LYS A 615 31.23 -3.47 14.92
CA LYS A 615 31.33 -2.24 15.74
C LYS A 615 31.79 -1.01 14.95
N LEU A 616 32.40 -1.20 13.77
CA LEU A 616 32.75 -0.10 12.87
C LEU A 616 31.52 0.65 12.34
N HIS A 617 30.32 0.06 12.45
CA HIS A 617 29.06 0.73 12.14
C HIS A 617 28.83 2.02 12.95
N TYR A 618 29.42 2.16 14.16
CA TYR A 618 29.33 3.40 14.96
C TYR A 618 29.92 4.63 14.24
N ILE A 619 30.82 4.44 13.28
CA ILE A 619 31.37 5.54 12.46
C ILE A 619 30.27 6.25 11.66
N THR A 620 29.24 5.52 11.23
CA THR A 620 28.10 6.13 10.50
C THR A 620 27.30 7.10 11.37
N PHE A 621 27.16 6.83 12.67
CA PHE A 621 26.54 7.74 13.63
C PHE A 621 27.37 8.98 13.88
N LEU A 622 28.70 8.81 14.02
CA LEU A 622 29.63 9.93 14.14
C LEU A 622 29.52 10.84 12.90
N ASN A 623 29.51 10.26 11.71
CA ASN A 623 29.40 11.01 10.46
C ASN A 623 28.03 11.70 10.33
N CYS A 624 26.94 11.08 10.78
CA CYS A 624 25.64 11.73 10.87
C CYS A 624 25.70 12.99 11.76
N ALA A 625 26.36 12.89 12.93
CA ALA A 625 26.55 14.05 13.81
C ALA A 625 27.45 15.12 13.18
N LEU A 626 28.54 14.72 12.51
CA LEU A 626 29.43 15.63 11.81
C LEU A 626 28.74 16.35 10.64
N ILE A 627 27.88 15.68 9.86
CA ILE A 627 27.12 16.32 8.77
C ILE A 627 26.19 17.39 9.35
N PHE A 628 25.50 17.09 10.46
CA PHE A 628 24.63 18.05 11.11
C PHE A 628 25.40 19.28 11.62
N LEU A 629 26.50 19.08 12.34
CA LEU A 629 27.32 20.16 12.88
C LEU A 629 28.00 20.98 11.78
N THR A 630 28.57 20.34 10.76
CA THR A 630 29.21 21.04 9.63
C THR A 630 28.20 21.85 8.83
N SER A 631 26.95 21.42 8.71
CA SER A 631 25.91 22.20 8.05
C SER A 631 25.59 23.49 8.81
N ILE A 632 25.61 23.44 10.14
CA ILE A 632 25.43 24.61 11.00
C ILE A 632 26.64 25.54 10.90
N THR A 633 27.86 25.02 11.03
CA THR A 633 29.07 25.85 10.99
C THR A 633 29.28 26.50 9.62
N ILE A 634 29.07 25.78 8.52
CA ILE A 634 29.22 26.33 7.16
C ILE A 634 28.24 27.48 6.95
N THR A 635 26.94 27.26 7.24
CA THR A 635 25.92 28.32 7.07
C THR A 635 26.16 29.51 7.99
N PHE A 636 26.63 29.27 9.21
CA PHE A 636 27.06 30.33 10.13
C PHE A 636 28.23 31.14 9.57
N THR A 637 29.30 30.48 9.11
CA THR A 637 30.48 31.17 8.54
C THR A 637 30.15 31.98 7.30
N VAL A 638 29.23 31.50 6.46
CA VAL A 638 28.77 32.22 5.26
C VAL A 638 27.92 33.44 5.63
N ALA A 639 27.05 33.32 6.62
CA ALA A 639 26.17 34.42 7.02
C ALA A 639 26.92 35.51 7.80
N PHE A 640 27.70 35.12 8.81
CA PHE A 640 28.35 36.06 9.73
C PHE A 640 29.78 36.44 9.34
N GLN A 641 30.34 35.82 8.29
CA GLN A 641 31.74 36.01 7.85
C GLN A 641 32.76 35.87 8.99
N GLU A 642 32.47 35.00 9.96
CA GLU A 642 33.35 34.75 11.11
C GLU A 642 34.32 33.60 10.78
N HIS A 643 35.58 33.94 10.55
CA HIS A 643 36.63 33.01 10.13
C HIS A 643 37.53 32.56 11.28
N ALA A 644 36.92 32.15 12.40
CA ALA A 644 37.69 31.70 13.55
C ALA A 644 38.46 30.40 13.24
N LEU A 645 39.73 30.32 13.65
CA LEU A 645 40.63 29.20 13.34
C LEU A 645 40.05 27.84 13.75
N TYR A 646 39.38 27.78 14.90
CA TYR A 646 38.82 26.54 15.43
C TYR A 646 37.65 26.00 14.57
N ILE A 647 36.87 26.88 13.92
CA ILE A 647 35.79 26.48 13.01
C ILE A 647 36.36 25.83 11.74
N HIS A 648 37.41 26.44 11.18
CA HIS A 648 38.10 25.88 10.02
C HIS A 648 38.78 24.55 10.35
N LEU A 649 39.48 24.46 11.49
CA LEU A 649 40.10 23.21 11.94
C LEU A 649 39.06 22.10 12.11
N PHE A 650 37.91 22.42 12.71
CA PHE A 650 36.79 21.49 12.86
C PHE A 650 36.24 21.01 11.50
N ASN A 651 35.98 21.93 10.57
CA ASN A 651 35.44 21.59 9.24
C ASN A 651 36.41 20.70 8.44
N TYR A 652 37.71 21.02 8.42
CA TYR A 652 38.71 20.18 7.75
C TYR A 652 38.91 18.83 8.44
N ALA A 653 38.83 18.76 9.78
CA ALA A 653 38.85 17.49 10.50
C ALA A 653 37.64 16.61 10.13
N ALA A 654 36.45 17.22 10.00
CA ALA A 654 35.25 16.51 9.55
C ALA A 654 35.38 16.03 8.09
N GLU A 655 35.96 16.82 7.19
CA GLU A 655 36.26 16.40 5.81
C GLU A 655 37.15 15.16 5.77
N LEU A 656 38.20 15.10 6.59
CA LEU A 656 39.04 13.91 6.70
C LEU A 656 38.23 12.67 7.12
N CYS A 657 37.33 12.80 8.10
CA CYS A 657 36.42 11.72 8.50
C CYS A 657 35.51 11.27 7.35
N PHE A 658 35.02 12.19 6.51
CA PHE A 658 34.20 11.83 5.36
C PHE A 658 34.98 11.11 4.25
N PHE A 659 36.25 11.45 4.04
CA PHE A 659 37.12 10.70 3.13
C PHE A 659 37.39 9.28 3.64
N VAL A 660 37.61 9.13 4.96
CA VAL A 660 37.75 7.81 5.59
C VAL A 660 36.46 6.98 5.46
N GLU A 661 35.28 7.61 5.55
CA GLU A 661 34.00 6.93 5.31
C GLU A 661 33.89 6.38 3.88
N ILE A 662 34.25 7.18 2.87
CA ILE A 662 34.22 6.76 1.47
C ILE A 662 35.11 5.52 1.30
N PHE A 663 36.30 5.51 1.91
CA PHE A 663 37.18 4.34 1.93
C PHE A 663 36.51 3.11 2.57
N PHE A 664 35.80 3.27 3.69
CA PHE A 664 35.07 2.14 4.29
C PHE A 664 33.90 1.66 3.44
N LYS A 665 33.20 2.54 2.73
CA LYS A 665 32.10 2.16 1.81
C LYS A 665 32.58 1.31 0.64
N PHE A 666 33.79 1.55 0.13
CA PHE A 666 34.40 0.69 -0.90
C PHE A 666 34.75 -0.73 -0.39
N ASN A 667 34.75 -0.93 0.92
CA ASN A 667 35.11 -2.19 1.58
C ASN A 667 33.95 -2.79 2.40
N MET A 668 32.76 -2.18 2.37
CA MET A 668 31.62 -2.62 3.16
C MET A 668 30.82 -3.67 2.39
N ALA A 669 30.71 -4.87 2.95
CA ALA A 669 29.86 -5.91 2.36
C ALA A 669 28.39 -5.45 2.35
N TYR A 670 27.62 -5.88 1.36
CA TYR A 670 26.19 -5.60 1.28
C TYR A 670 25.39 -6.89 1.23
N ARG A 671 24.14 -6.87 1.70
CA ARG A 671 23.26 -8.05 1.66
C ARG A 671 22.49 -8.05 0.34
N LEU A 672 22.58 -9.16 -0.39
CA LEU A 672 21.75 -9.40 -1.57
C LEU A 672 20.28 -9.56 -1.18
N PRO A 673 19.33 -9.38 -2.12
CA PRO A 673 17.91 -9.68 -1.89
C PRO A 673 17.66 -11.14 -1.45
N THR A 674 18.60 -12.05 -1.73
CA THR A 674 18.57 -13.45 -1.29
C THR A 674 18.85 -13.60 0.21
N GLY A 675 19.47 -12.61 0.85
CA GLY A 675 19.91 -12.63 2.25
C GLY A 675 21.39 -12.98 2.44
N VAL A 676 22.07 -13.41 1.36
CA VAL A 676 23.51 -13.73 1.36
C VAL A 676 24.33 -12.44 1.44
N LEU A 677 25.38 -12.46 2.25
CA LEU A 677 26.34 -11.37 2.35
C LEU A 677 27.33 -11.43 1.19
N GLU A 678 27.39 -10.39 0.38
CA GLU A 678 28.36 -10.30 -0.72
C GLU A 678 29.69 -9.76 -0.19
N THR A 679 30.74 -10.56 -0.28
CA THR A 679 32.09 -10.23 0.23
C THR A 679 33.09 -9.93 -0.87
N ASP A 680 32.75 -10.10 -2.15
CA ASP A 680 33.66 -9.79 -3.26
C ASP A 680 33.85 -8.27 -3.42
N GLN A 681 35.08 -7.79 -3.18
CA GLN A 681 35.46 -6.38 -3.21
C GLN A 681 35.17 -5.72 -4.57
N ARG A 682 35.32 -6.44 -5.70
CA ARG A 682 35.05 -5.86 -7.03
C ARG A 682 33.56 -5.58 -7.21
N ARG A 683 32.72 -6.48 -6.72
CA ARG A 683 31.26 -6.33 -6.77
C ARG A 683 30.80 -5.24 -5.81
N ILE A 684 31.37 -5.18 -4.59
CA ILE A 684 31.15 -4.09 -3.63
C ILE A 684 31.48 -2.73 -4.24
N ALA A 685 32.67 -2.57 -4.81
CA ALA A 685 33.08 -1.30 -5.42
C ALA A 685 32.17 -0.90 -6.59
N THR A 686 31.83 -1.85 -7.46
CA THR A 686 30.93 -1.61 -8.60
C THR A 686 29.53 -1.21 -8.12
N HIS A 687 29.04 -1.84 -7.06
CA HIS A 687 27.76 -1.54 -6.43
C HIS A 687 27.75 -0.10 -5.89
N TYR A 688 28.74 0.26 -5.07
CA TYR A 688 28.84 1.61 -4.50
C TYR A 688 29.00 2.72 -5.56
N VAL A 689 29.77 2.46 -6.62
CA VAL A 689 29.94 3.40 -7.74
C VAL A 689 28.62 3.67 -8.47
N LYS A 690 27.79 2.63 -8.65
CA LYS A 690 26.47 2.77 -9.28
C LYS A 690 25.44 3.44 -8.38
N GLU A 691 25.49 3.19 -7.07
CA GLU A 691 24.45 3.67 -6.15
C GLU A 691 24.68 5.08 -5.62
N GLY A 692 25.91 5.48 -5.32
CA GLY A 692 26.11 6.71 -4.52
C GLY A 692 27.46 7.41 -4.57
N PHE A 693 28.51 6.78 -5.14
CA PHE A 693 29.85 7.38 -5.11
C PHE A 693 29.93 8.78 -5.73
N ILE A 694 29.23 9.05 -6.83
CA ILE A 694 29.28 10.36 -7.51
C ILE A 694 28.81 11.47 -6.56
N PHE A 695 27.70 11.24 -5.86
CA PHE A 695 27.21 12.19 -4.86
C PHE A 695 28.23 12.35 -3.72
N ASP A 696 28.83 11.23 -3.29
CA ASP A 696 29.77 11.25 -2.18
C ASP A 696 31.07 11.99 -2.50
N PHE A 697 31.51 11.89 -3.76
CA PHE A 697 32.65 12.61 -4.30
C PHE A 697 32.36 14.10 -4.44
N VAL A 698 31.27 14.48 -5.12
CA VAL A 698 30.91 15.90 -5.34
C VAL A 698 30.71 16.63 -4.02
N ALA A 699 30.03 16.00 -3.06
CA ALA A 699 29.76 16.61 -1.76
C ALA A 699 31.01 16.71 -0.87
N SER A 700 32.11 16.04 -1.22
CA SER A 700 33.38 16.08 -0.50
C SER A 700 34.54 16.68 -1.29
N PHE A 701 34.28 17.15 -2.50
CA PHE A 701 35.32 17.74 -3.34
C PHE A 701 35.75 19.09 -2.76
N PRO A 702 37.05 19.30 -2.50
CA PRO A 702 37.54 20.52 -1.84
C PRO A 702 37.61 21.70 -2.80
N LEU A 703 36.46 22.26 -3.18
CA LEU A 703 36.38 23.43 -4.07
C LEU A 703 37.03 24.67 -3.46
N GLU A 704 37.26 24.71 -2.15
CA GLU A 704 37.86 25.84 -1.45
C GLU A 704 39.30 26.13 -1.89
N ILE A 705 40.00 25.14 -2.45
CA ILE A 705 41.37 25.34 -2.96
C ILE A 705 41.39 26.45 -4.03
N PHE A 706 40.30 26.63 -4.78
CA PHE A 706 40.18 27.70 -5.76
C PHE A 706 40.07 29.10 -5.15
N ALA A 707 39.73 29.23 -3.85
CA ALA A 707 39.75 30.51 -3.15
C ALA A 707 41.17 31.11 -3.07
N LEU A 708 42.23 30.31 -3.21
CA LEU A 708 43.61 30.81 -3.27
C LEU A 708 43.87 31.71 -4.48
N ALA A 709 43.09 31.56 -5.55
CA ALA A 709 43.15 32.39 -6.75
C ALA A 709 42.38 33.72 -6.62
N ALA A 710 41.63 33.92 -5.52
CA ALA A 710 40.85 35.14 -5.29
C ALA A 710 41.75 36.32 -4.81
N PRO A 711 41.32 37.58 -5.01
CA PRO A 711 42.02 38.77 -4.49
C PRO A 711 42.21 38.72 -2.97
N GLU A 712 43.36 39.19 -2.45
CA GLU A 712 43.76 39.06 -1.04
C GLU A 712 42.71 39.49 -0.02
N GLY A 713 41.94 40.55 -0.29
CA GLY A 713 40.87 41.02 0.61
C GLY A 713 39.62 40.14 0.65
N SER A 714 39.40 39.28 -0.35
CA SER A 714 38.18 38.47 -0.52
C SER A 714 38.41 36.95 -0.38
N LYS A 715 39.66 36.51 -0.14
CA LYS A 715 40.01 35.08 -0.11
C LYS A 715 39.20 34.28 0.90
N LEU A 716 38.99 34.82 2.10
CA LEU A 716 38.26 34.14 3.18
C LEU A 716 36.74 34.08 2.89
N GLU A 717 36.21 35.13 2.29
CA GLU A 717 34.81 35.21 1.87
C GLU A 717 34.51 34.25 0.71
N VAL A 718 35.37 34.22 -0.31
CA VAL A 718 35.24 33.25 -1.42
C VAL A 718 35.40 31.81 -0.90
N LEU A 719 36.27 31.59 0.09
CA LEU A 719 36.41 30.30 0.76
C LEU A 719 35.13 29.87 1.47
N SER A 720 34.42 30.77 2.16
CA SER A 720 33.15 30.44 2.81
C SER A 720 32.04 30.14 1.80
N TYR A 721 31.93 30.87 0.70
CA TYR A 721 30.93 30.59 -0.34
C TYR A 721 31.16 29.25 -1.06
N LEU A 722 32.41 28.92 -1.41
CA LEU A 722 32.72 27.65 -2.08
C LEU A 722 32.41 26.43 -1.20
N ARG A 723 32.41 26.60 0.14
CA ARG A 723 32.00 25.57 1.10
C ARG A 723 30.52 25.22 1.08
N LEU A 724 29.65 26.07 0.51
CA LEU A 724 28.22 25.77 0.39
C LEU A 724 27.96 24.48 -0.40
N THR A 725 28.89 24.07 -1.27
CA THR A 725 28.79 22.80 -1.99
C THR A 725 28.77 21.58 -1.06
N HIS A 726 29.37 21.66 0.13
CA HIS A 726 29.31 20.60 1.13
C HIS A 726 27.94 20.43 1.79
N LEU A 727 27.02 21.41 1.67
CA LEU A 727 25.62 21.26 2.13
C LEU A 727 24.87 20.16 1.37
N LEU A 728 25.35 19.75 0.18
CA LEU A 728 24.82 18.59 -0.54
C LEU A 728 24.87 17.30 0.32
N ARG A 729 25.77 17.23 1.32
CA ARG A 729 25.86 16.10 2.27
C ARG A 729 24.60 15.93 3.13
N ILE A 730 23.77 16.97 3.32
CA ILE A 730 22.51 16.88 4.08
C ILE A 730 21.60 15.79 3.52
N LEU A 731 21.64 15.53 2.21
CA LEU A 731 20.87 14.45 1.58
C LEU A 731 21.20 13.06 2.18
N ARG A 732 22.44 12.86 2.66
CA ARG A 732 22.86 11.62 3.33
C ARG A 732 22.22 11.43 4.70
N LEU A 733 21.88 12.50 5.42
CA LEU A 733 21.12 12.38 6.68
C LEU A 733 19.81 11.62 6.42
N SER A 734 19.15 11.91 5.29
CA SER A 734 17.93 11.21 4.92
C SER A 734 18.16 9.71 4.69
N GLN A 735 19.25 9.35 4.01
CA GLN A 735 19.64 7.95 3.74
C GLN A 735 19.94 7.21 5.05
N PHE A 736 20.78 7.78 5.91
CA PHE A 736 21.11 7.20 7.22
C PHE A 736 19.87 6.90 8.05
N PHE A 737 18.97 7.88 8.22
CA PHE A 737 17.75 7.67 9.00
C PHE A 737 16.76 6.72 8.32
N ASN A 738 16.77 6.60 7.00
CA ASN A 738 15.95 5.62 6.29
C ASN A 738 16.49 4.21 6.50
N GLU A 739 17.80 4.00 6.40
CA GLU A 739 18.46 2.71 6.64
C GLU A 739 18.35 2.28 8.11
N TYR A 740 18.70 3.18 9.03
CA TYR A 740 18.57 2.95 10.46
C TYR A 740 17.11 2.72 10.85
N GLY A 741 16.22 3.52 10.26
CA GLY A 741 14.79 3.37 10.40
C GLY A 741 14.23 2.16 9.71
N ASN A 742 14.96 1.39 8.88
CA ASN A 742 14.49 0.14 8.27
C ASN A 742 14.75 -1.10 9.12
N LYS A 743 15.62 -0.99 10.13
CA LYS A 743 15.87 -2.04 11.12
C LYS A 743 14.63 -2.25 12.00
N LEU A 744 14.23 -3.50 12.21
CA LEU A 744 12.99 -3.84 12.92
C LEU A 744 13.13 -3.82 14.44
N ASN A 745 14.36 -3.95 14.95
CA ASN A 745 14.61 -3.83 16.38
C ASN A 745 14.66 -2.38 16.89
N ILE A 746 14.49 -1.41 15.99
CA ILE A 746 14.52 0.00 16.32
C ILE A 746 13.11 0.57 16.24
N ASN A 747 12.78 1.42 17.21
CA ASN A 747 11.54 2.16 17.18
C ASN A 747 11.57 3.16 16.02
N VAL A 748 10.90 2.80 14.93
CA VAL A 748 10.84 3.58 13.69
C VAL A 748 10.27 4.98 13.95
N PHE A 749 9.33 5.10 14.90
CA PHE A 749 8.76 6.39 15.28
C PHE A 749 9.79 7.29 15.96
N ALA A 750 10.62 6.75 16.86
CA ALA A 750 11.69 7.50 17.50
C ALA A 750 12.71 7.99 16.47
N VAL A 751 13.13 7.13 15.53
CA VAL A 751 14.05 7.49 14.45
C VAL A 751 13.49 8.62 13.59
N ARG A 752 12.20 8.57 13.26
CA ARG A 752 11.52 9.61 12.49
C ARG A 752 11.43 10.92 13.25
N MET A 753 11.05 10.88 14.53
CA MET A 753 11.03 12.07 15.39
C MET A 753 12.42 12.70 15.49
N THR A 754 13.46 11.90 15.69
CA THR A 754 14.84 12.40 15.73
C THR A 754 15.26 13.01 14.40
N LYS A 755 15.06 12.29 13.29
CA LYS A 755 15.31 12.81 11.93
C LYS A 755 14.63 14.17 11.76
N PHE A 756 13.34 14.21 12.08
CA PHE A 756 12.50 15.37 11.91
C PHE A 756 12.95 16.56 12.78
N VAL A 757 13.21 16.37 14.08
CA VAL A 757 13.69 17.42 14.99
C VAL A 757 15.02 17.99 14.50
N LEU A 758 15.95 17.14 14.03
CA LEU A 758 17.21 17.61 13.45
C LEU A 758 16.98 18.46 12.20
N TYR A 759 16.08 18.06 11.30
CA TYR A 759 15.73 18.88 10.13
C TYR A 759 15.07 20.22 10.51
N VAL A 760 14.24 20.26 11.56
CA VAL A 760 13.67 21.53 12.05
C VAL A 760 14.76 22.44 12.57
N ILE A 761 15.65 21.94 13.43
CA ILE A 761 16.76 22.75 13.97
C ILE A 761 17.63 23.29 12.83
N LEU A 762 17.98 22.43 11.87
CA LEU A 762 18.75 22.82 10.69
C LEU A 762 18.03 23.89 9.88
N THR A 763 16.73 23.73 9.63
CA THR A 763 15.92 24.67 8.85
C THR A 763 15.78 26.02 9.55
N VAL A 764 15.55 26.02 10.87
CA VAL A 764 15.48 27.24 11.68
C VAL A 764 16.84 27.96 11.67
N HIS A 765 17.94 27.23 11.85
CA HIS A 765 19.29 27.78 11.78
C HIS A 765 19.60 28.37 10.40
N MET A 766 19.33 27.62 9.33
CA MET A 766 19.49 28.08 7.95
C MET A 766 18.65 29.34 7.68
N PHE A 767 17.41 29.37 8.17
CA PHE A 767 16.56 30.54 7.97
C PHE A 767 17.01 31.75 8.80
N ALA A 768 17.55 31.55 10.00
CA ALA A 768 18.11 32.63 10.81
C ALA A 768 19.40 33.19 10.18
N CYS A 769 20.32 32.31 9.73
CA CYS A 769 21.53 32.69 9.02
C CYS A 769 21.21 33.41 7.69
N GLY A 770 20.24 32.90 6.93
CA GLY A 770 19.78 33.55 5.70
C GLY A 770 19.16 34.92 5.98
N TRP A 771 18.40 35.07 7.08
CA TRP A 771 17.85 36.35 7.49
C TRP A 771 18.96 37.38 7.76
N TYR A 772 19.96 36.99 8.54
CA TYR A 772 21.11 37.85 8.82
C TYR A 772 21.91 38.19 7.56
N PHE A 773 22.15 37.22 6.69
CA PHE A 773 22.89 37.41 5.44
C PHE A 773 22.21 38.41 4.50
N MET A 774 20.87 38.43 4.46
CA MET A 774 20.13 39.39 3.63
C MET A 774 20.15 40.81 4.22
N ASP A 775 20.11 40.95 5.55
CA ASP A 775 20.11 42.26 6.22
C ASP A 775 21.52 42.87 6.32
N CYS A 776 22.56 42.04 6.42
CA CYS A 776 23.96 42.45 6.54
C CYS A 776 24.88 41.70 5.54
N PRO A 777 24.78 41.97 4.24
CA PRO A 777 25.66 41.35 3.25
C PRO A 777 27.12 41.70 3.54
N GLY A 778 28.01 40.71 3.56
CA GLY A 778 29.43 40.93 3.85
C GLY A 778 29.74 41.42 5.27
N ASN A 779 28.82 41.24 6.23
CA ASN A 779 28.92 41.73 7.62
C ASN A 779 28.89 43.27 7.75
N GLU A 780 28.43 43.97 6.70
CA GLU A 780 28.21 45.41 6.73
C GLU A 780 26.72 45.71 6.99
N CYS A 781 26.38 46.01 8.24
CA CYS A 781 25.02 46.39 8.63
C CYS A 781 24.85 47.91 8.59
N ASP A 782 24.33 48.49 7.50
CA ASP A 782 23.95 49.91 7.48
C ASP A 782 22.48 50.10 7.92
N PRO A 783 22.21 50.69 9.10
CA PRO A 783 20.85 50.97 9.54
C PRO A 783 20.08 51.94 8.62
N LYS A 784 20.75 52.64 7.70
CA LYS A 784 20.15 53.57 6.72
C LYS A 784 19.81 52.88 5.38
N GLU A 785 20.57 51.88 4.96
CA GLU A 785 20.31 51.06 3.77
C GLU A 785 19.55 49.78 4.15
N ARG A 786 18.32 49.94 4.62
CA ARG A 786 17.46 48.79 4.91
C ARG A 786 17.03 48.11 3.60
N TYR A 787 17.34 46.83 3.45
CA TYR A 787 16.95 45.97 2.33
C TYR A 787 15.49 45.50 2.44
N TRP A 788 14.56 46.42 2.70
CA TRP A 788 13.16 46.13 3.03
C TRP A 788 12.45 45.22 2.02
N LEU A 789 12.79 45.35 0.73
CA LEU A 789 12.19 44.53 -0.31
C LEU A 789 12.60 43.07 -0.16
N ASP A 790 13.87 42.84 0.11
CA ASP A 790 14.45 41.51 0.23
C ASP A 790 14.01 40.83 1.53
N ASP A 791 13.88 41.59 2.62
CA ASP A 791 13.34 41.10 3.90
C ASP A 791 11.90 40.59 3.76
N HIS A 792 11.03 41.33 3.07
CA HIS A 792 9.63 40.95 2.89
C HIS A 792 9.46 39.76 1.95
N VAL A 793 10.31 39.63 0.91
CA VAL A 793 10.36 38.41 0.07
C VAL A 793 10.74 37.22 0.94
N TYR A 794 11.82 37.36 1.69
CA TYR A 794 12.37 36.31 2.52
C TYR A 794 11.38 35.88 3.61
N ALA A 795 10.81 36.84 4.34
CA ALA A 795 9.80 36.60 5.35
C ALA A 795 8.56 35.91 4.79
N SER A 796 8.08 36.34 3.60
CA SER A 796 6.94 35.69 2.94
C SER A 796 7.22 34.22 2.62
N PHE A 797 8.42 33.93 2.10
CA PHE A 797 8.84 32.56 1.81
C PHE A 797 8.96 31.73 3.09
N VAL A 798 9.60 32.26 4.13
CA VAL A 798 9.78 31.60 5.43
C VAL A 798 8.44 31.35 6.12
N MET A 799 7.47 32.27 6.04
CA MET A 799 6.14 32.08 6.63
C MET A 799 5.37 30.95 5.94
N VAL A 800 5.30 30.97 4.60
CA VAL A 800 4.59 29.94 3.82
C VAL A 800 5.27 28.58 3.99
N GLY A 801 6.60 28.54 3.84
CA GLY A 801 7.40 27.33 4.03
C GLY A 801 7.34 26.81 5.47
N GLY A 802 7.42 27.70 6.46
CA GLY A 802 7.34 27.38 7.88
C GLY A 802 5.97 26.84 8.30
N LYS A 803 4.86 27.32 7.72
CA LYS A 803 3.54 26.73 7.97
C LYS A 803 3.33 25.37 7.31
N LEU A 804 3.88 25.16 6.11
CA LEU A 804 3.90 23.82 5.50
C LEU A 804 4.73 22.86 6.34
N LEU A 805 5.89 23.30 6.83
CA LEU A 805 6.71 22.55 7.78
C LEU A 805 5.92 22.25 9.05
N PHE A 806 5.27 23.24 9.66
CA PHE A 806 4.39 23.09 10.83
C PHE A 806 3.31 22.01 10.62
N GLY A 807 2.68 22.02 9.44
CA GLY A 807 1.71 21.00 9.04
C GLY A 807 2.29 19.59 8.96
N PHE A 808 3.51 19.47 8.42
CA PHE A 808 4.26 18.22 8.42
C PHE A 808 4.60 17.75 9.85
N ILE A 809 4.90 18.67 10.78
CA ILE A 809 5.17 18.34 12.21
C ILE A 809 3.93 17.71 12.84
N LEU A 810 2.81 18.44 12.80
CA LEU A 810 1.55 17.97 13.35
C LEU A 810 1.14 16.66 12.68
N GLY A 811 1.43 16.49 11.39
CA GLY A 811 1.17 15.25 10.68
C GLY A 811 1.99 14.05 11.16
N ASN A 812 3.29 14.23 11.41
CA ASN A 812 4.12 13.15 11.97
C ASN A 812 3.70 12.80 13.40
N ILE A 813 3.37 13.79 14.23
CA ILE A 813 2.90 13.58 15.61
C ILE A 813 1.55 12.85 15.58
N ALA A 814 0.58 13.33 14.81
CA ALA A 814 -0.74 12.73 14.69
C ALA A 814 -0.68 11.31 14.12
N SER A 815 0.17 11.07 13.11
CA SER A 815 0.40 9.71 12.59
C SER A 815 0.98 8.79 13.65
N THR A 816 1.94 9.26 14.44
CA THR A 816 2.55 8.48 15.52
C THR A 816 1.52 8.16 16.59
N LEU A 817 0.75 9.15 17.05
CA LEU A 817 -0.30 8.97 18.04
C LEU A 817 -1.37 7.99 17.54
N SER A 818 -1.84 8.16 16.30
CA SER A 818 -2.82 7.27 15.70
C SER A 818 -2.30 5.84 15.60
N ASN A 819 -1.03 5.64 15.25
CA ASN A 819 -0.43 4.30 15.14
C ASN A 819 -0.24 3.64 16.52
N LEU A 820 0.11 4.40 17.55
CA LEU A 820 0.21 3.89 18.93
C LEU A 820 -1.16 3.44 19.46
N GLU A 821 -2.23 4.12 19.09
CA GLU A 821 -3.59 3.83 19.57
C GLU A 821 -4.36 2.82 18.71
N MET A 822 -3.89 2.48 17.50
CA MET A 822 -4.63 1.66 16.53
C MET A 822 -5.09 0.32 17.09
N LYS A 823 -4.24 -0.40 17.84
CA LYS A 823 -4.58 -1.70 18.44
C LYS A 823 -5.67 -1.57 19.49
N GLN A 824 -5.53 -0.59 20.38
CA GLN A 824 -6.49 -0.32 21.45
C GLN A 824 -7.84 0.08 20.87
N PHE A 825 -7.84 0.95 19.87
CA PHE A 825 -9.05 1.37 19.18
C PHE A 825 -9.73 0.20 18.46
N GLY A 826 -8.96 -0.63 17.73
CA GLY A 826 -9.47 -1.81 17.04
C GLY A 826 -10.09 -2.83 18.01
N TYR A 827 -9.41 -3.10 19.13
CA TYR A 827 -9.91 -4.03 20.15
C TYR A 827 -11.16 -3.50 20.86
N ARG A 828 -11.16 -2.21 21.24
CA ARG A 828 -12.36 -1.56 21.82
C ARG A 828 -13.53 -1.60 20.86
N LYS A 829 -13.33 -1.31 19.57
CA LYS A 829 -14.38 -1.38 18.55
C LYS A 829 -14.96 -2.80 18.46
N LYS A 830 -14.11 -3.83 18.51
CA LYS A 830 -14.56 -5.24 18.54
C LYS A 830 -15.40 -5.53 19.79
N LEU A 831 -14.95 -5.09 20.96
CA LEU A 831 -15.70 -5.25 22.22
C LEU A 831 -17.07 -4.55 22.16
N GLU A 832 -17.15 -3.35 21.59
CA GLU A 832 -18.42 -2.63 21.40
C GLU A 832 -19.38 -3.37 20.46
N VAL A 833 -18.87 -3.97 19.37
CA VAL A 833 -19.68 -4.82 18.48
C VAL A 833 -20.22 -6.04 19.22
N VAL A 834 -19.39 -6.71 20.04
CA VAL A 834 -19.81 -7.85 20.86
C VAL A 834 -20.87 -7.44 21.87
N LYS A 835 -20.67 -6.33 22.60
CA LYS A 835 -21.66 -5.77 23.53
C LYS A 835 -22.99 -5.49 22.84
N HIS A 836 -22.94 -4.87 21.67
CA HIS A 836 -24.14 -4.59 20.88
C HIS A 836 -24.86 -5.87 20.45
N HIS A 837 -24.12 -6.89 20.00
CA HIS A 837 -24.69 -8.18 19.61
C HIS A 837 -25.34 -8.91 20.79
N LEU A 838 -24.67 -9.00 21.95
CA LEU A 838 -25.22 -9.65 23.15
C LEU A 838 -26.51 -8.98 23.63
N LYS A 839 -26.58 -7.64 23.56
CA LYS A 839 -27.80 -6.88 23.86
C LYS A 839 -28.92 -7.18 22.86
N LYS A 840 -28.59 -7.26 21.57
CA LYS A 840 -29.54 -7.58 20.50
C LYS A 840 -30.14 -8.98 20.66
N GLU A 841 -29.32 -9.95 21.03
CA GLU A 841 -29.73 -11.34 21.27
C GLU A 841 -30.34 -11.57 22.66
N MET A 842 -30.55 -10.52 23.46
CA MET A 842 -31.13 -10.58 24.82
C MET A 842 -30.39 -11.54 25.77
N ALA A 843 -29.06 -11.60 25.68
CA ALA A 843 -28.25 -12.42 26.59
C ALA A 843 -28.39 -11.92 28.06
N PRO A 844 -28.39 -12.82 29.06
CA PRO A 844 -28.46 -12.44 30.48
C PRO A 844 -27.35 -11.47 30.90
N VAL A 845 -27.64 -10.52 31.80
CA VAL A 845 -26.68 -9.47 32.23
C VAL A 845 -25.39 -10.08 32.79
N GLU A 846 -25.50 -11.13 33.60
CA GLU A 846 -24.34 -11.85 34.16
C GLU A 846 -23.42 -12.42 33.07
N LEU A 847 -24.00 -12.96 31.99
CA LEU A 847 -23.23 -13.47 30.86
C LEU A 847 -22.56 -12.33 30.08
N GLN A 848 -23.25 -11.18 29.94
CA GLN A 848 -22.67 -10.00 29.31
C GLN A 848 -21.44 -9.50 30.09
N GLU A 849 -21.56 -9.34 31.41
CA GLU A 849 -20.44 -8.92 32.26
C GLU A 849 -19.29 -9.91 32.22
N ARG A 850 -19.58 -11.23 32.26
CA ARG A 850 -18.57 -12.28 32.16
C ARG A 850 -17.80 -12.20 30.83
N VAL A 851 -18.49 -12.00 29.71
CA VAL A 851 -17.84 -11.84 28.39
C VAL A 851 -17.00 -10.55 28.36
N ILE A 852 -17.51 -9.42 28.84
CA ILE A 852 -16.78 -8.16 28.86
C ILE A 852 -15.49 -8.28 29.71
N ASN A 853 -15.61 -8.82 30.92
CA ASN A 853 -14.48 -9.05 31.83
C ASN A 853 -13.42 -9.98 31.24
N PHE A 854 -13.84 -10.96 30.43
CA PHE A 854 -12.93 -11.84 29.70
C PHE A 854 -12.18 -11.10 28.59
N TYR A 855 -12.87 -10.27 27.81
CA TYR A 855 -12.23 -9.45 26.78
C TYR A 855 -11.25 -8.43 27.41
N GLU A 856 -11.60 -7.81 28.53
CA GLU A 856 -10.68 -6.92 29.24
C GLU A 856 -9.45 -7.68 29.76
N PHE A 857 -9.64 -8.87 30.32
CA PHE A 857 -8.54 -9.73 30.75
C PHE A 857 -7.57 -10.07 29.61
N ILE A 858 -8.09 -10.49 28.44
CA ILE A 858 -7.24 -10.77 27.26
C ILE A 858 -6.47 -9.51 26.85
N TRP A 859 -7.11 -8.34 26.87
CA TRP A 859 -6.45 -7.08 26.53
C TRP A 859 -5.28 -6.77 27.47
N PHE A 860 -5.48 -6.90 28.79
CA PHE A 860 -4.42 -6.66 29.76
C PHE A 860 -3.29 -7.68 29.66
N LYS A 861 -3.58 -8.92 29.24
CA LYS A 861 -2.60 -9.99 29.18
C LYS A 861 -1.75 -10.00 27.92
N ASN A 862 -2.36 -10.03 26.74
CA ASN A 862 -1.63 -10.16 25.46
C ASN A 862 -2.04 -9.10 24.43
N LYS A 863 -2.66 -8.01 24.89
CA LYS A 863 -3.16 -6.91 24.05
C LYS A 863 -4.12 -7.40 22.95
N GLY A 864 -4.84 -8.50 23.16
CA GLY A 864 -5.82 -9.01 22.18
C GLY A 864 -5.25 -9.89 21.06
N ALA A 865 -3.97 -10.27 21.11
CA ALA A 865 -3.34 -11.11 20.09
C ALA A 865 -3.78 -12.59 20.22
N LYS A 866 -4.08 -13.26 19.10
CA LYS A 866 -4.33 -14.71 19.09
C LYS A 866 -3.03 -15.46 18.77
N PHE A 867 -2.67 -16.45 19.57
CA PHE A 867 -1.46 -17.24 19.36
C PHE A 867 -1.39 -17.89 17.97
N SER A 868 -2.49 -18.50 17.51
CA SER A 868 -2.55 -19.12 16.18
C SER A 868 -2.30 -18.13 15.04
N SER A 869 -2.61 -16.83 15.25
CA SER A 869 -2.31 -15.77 14.28
C SER A 869 -0.91 -15.18 14.42
N LEU A 870 -0.27 -15.30 15.59
CA LEU A 870 1.07 -14.76 15.81
C LEU A 870 2.11 -15.55 15.03
N PHE A 871 2.03 -16.88 15.04
CA PHE A 871 3.06 -17.78 14.53
C PHE A 871 2.72 -18.48 13.20
N TYR A 872 1.65 -18.07 12.52
CA TYR A 872 1.21 -18.67 11.25
C TYR A 872 2.28 -18.62 10.14
N ASP A 873 3.16 -17.61 10.15
CA ASP A 873 4.18 -17.39 9.09
C ASP A 873 5.55 -18.01 9.41
N ILE A 874 5.69 -18.67 10.58
CA ILE A 874 6.95 -19.33 10.93
C ILE A 874 7.06 -20.66 10.17
N PRO A 875 8.24 -21.01 9.63
CA PRO A 875 8.47 -22.31 9.01
C PRO A 875 8.18 -23.43 9.99
N HIS A 876 7.64 -24.55 9.50
CA HIS A 876 7.25 -25.67 10.36
C HIS A 876 8.39 -26.19 11.25
N CYS A 877 9.63 -26.20 10.76
CA CYS A 877 10.79 -26.64 11.52
C CYS A 877 11.06 -25.72 12.72
N LEU A 878 11.08 -24.41 12.50
CA LEU A 878 11.30 -23.41 13.55
C LEU A 878 10.11 -23.30 14.51
N GLY A 879 8.88 -23.44 14.00
CA GLY A 879 7.67 -23.55 14.82
C GLY A 879 7.67 -24.83 15.67
N GLY A 880 8.21 -25.93 15.14
CA GLY A 880 8.44 -27.16 15.87
C GLY A 880 9.48 -27.01 16.97
N GLU A 881 10.62 -26.37 16.72
CA GLU A 881 11.63 -26.04 17.75
C GLU A 881 10.99 -25.24 18.89
N LEU A 882 10.26 -24.16 18.56
CA LEU A 882 9.55 -23.35 19.54
C LEU A 882 8.52 -24.17 20.32
N ALA A 883 7.71 -25.00 19.65
CA ALA A 883 6.71 -25.82 20.30
C ALA A 883 7.32 -26.89 21.21
N MET A 884 8.46 -27.46 20.81
CA MET A 884 9.22 -28.42 21.61
C MET A 884 9.70 -27.78 22.91
N GLU A 885 10.21 -26.56 22.85
CA GLU A 885 10.65 -25.79 24.02
C GLU A 885 9.46 -25.38 24.91
N LEU A 886 8.34 -25.00 24.30
CA LEU A 886 7.13 -24.66 25.02
C LEU A 886 6.55 -25.86 25.75
N VAL A 887 6.31 -27.02 25.10
CA VAL A 887 5.45 -28.08 25.68
C VAL A 887 6.12 -29.47 25.72
N GLY A 888 7.22 -29.66 24.98
CA GLY A 888 7.85 -30.96 24.76
C GLY A 888 8.28 -31.69 26.03
N ASP A 889 8.87 -30.98 26.99
CA ASP A 889 9.32 -31.57 28.26
C ASP A 889 8.16 -32.13 29.11
N VAL A 890 6.98 -31.51 29.01
CA VAL A 890 5.78 -31.99 29.71
C VAL A 890 5.19 -33.20 28.98
N LEU A 891 5.16 -33.18 27.65
CA LEU A 891 4.67 -34.30 26.85
C LEU A 891 5.54 -35.55 27.02
N LYS A 892 6.87 -35.41 27.13
CA LYS A 892 7.79 -36.53 27.42
C LYS A 892 7.51 -37.21 28.76
N LYS A 893 6.92 -36.49 29.73
CA LYS A 893 6.53 -37.03 31.05
C LYS A 893 5.20 -37.77 31.04
N VAL A 894 4.39 -37.63 29.98
CA VAL A 894 3.12 -38.36 29.85
C VAL A 894 3.45 -39.85 29.65
N PRO A 895 3.01 -40.77 30.53
CA PRO A 895 3.37 -42.18 30.51
C PRO A 895 3.22 -42.85 29.13
N VAL A 896 2.12 -42.55 28.43
CA VAL A 896 1.81 -43.13 27.11
C VAL A 896 2.76 -42.64 26.02
N LEU A 897 3.34 -41.45 26.20
CA LEU A 897 4.29 -40.82 25.28
C LEU A 897 5.74 -41.01 25.73
N SER A 898 5.95 -41.64 26.90
CA SER A 898 7.29 -41.89 27.43
C SER A 898 8.05 -42.83 26.47
N GLY A 899 9.20 -42.36 25.99
CA GLY A 899 10.01 -43.06 24.99
C GLY A 899 9.49 -42.97 23.55
N ALA A 900 8.57 -42.05 23.24
CA ALA A 900 8.32 -41.64 21.85
C ALA A 900 9.52 -40.87 21.30
N SER A 901 9.71 -40.88 19.97
CA SER A 901 10.83 -40.20 19.33
C SER A 901 10.72 -38.67 19.45
N ASP A 902 11.85 -37.97 19.55
CA ASP A 902 11.86 -36.49 19.60
C ASP A 902 11.17 -35.83 18.40
N PRO A 903 11.30 -36.33 17.15
CA PRO A 903 10.52 -35.83 16.01
C PRO A 903 9.00 -36.00 16.19
N PHE A 904 8.55 -37.10 16.78
CA PHE A 904 7.13 -37.34 17.08
C PHE A 904 6.61 -36.35 18.12
N ILE A 905 7.32 -36.17 19.23
CA ILE A 905 6.93 -35.22 20.29
C ILE A 905 6.92 -33.80 19.74
N ARG A 906 7.90 -33.42 18.94
CA ARG A 906 7.94 -32.09 18.31
C ARG A 906 6.72 -31.82 17.43
N LEU A 907 6.31 -32.80 16.61
CA LEU A 907 5.12 -32.69 15.76
C LEU A 907 3.84 -32.55 16.60
N LEU A 908 3.75 -33.32 17.68
CA LEU A 908 2.62 -33.28 18.61
C LEU A 908 2.57 -31.96 19.39
N SER A 909 3.72 -31.46 19.86
CA SER A 909 3.84 -30.16 20.52
C SER A 909 3.34 -29.03 19.63
N ALA A 910 3.62 -29.06 18.32
CA ALA A 910 3.17 -28.04 17.38
C ALA A 910 1.64 -27.98 17.20
N LYS A 911 0.92 -29.05 17.59
CA LYS A 911 -0.55 -29.10 17.58
C LYS A 911 -1.17 -28.59 18.89
N ALA A 912 -0.39 -28.47 19.97
CA ALA A 912 -0.88 -27.98 21.25
C ALA A 912 -1.28 -26.50 21.16
N GLN A 913 -2.54 -26.18 21.45
CA GLN A 913 -3.07 -24.83 21.37
C GLN A 913 -3.04 -24.15 22.74
N PRO A 914 -2.42 -22.98 22.89
CA PRO A 914 -2.50 -22.23 24.13
C PRO A 914 -3.89 -21.61 24.29
N CYS A 915 -4.38 -21.68 25.52
CA CYS A 915 -5.65 -21.15 25.97
C CYS A 915 -5.43 -20.45 27.31
N GLN A 916 -6.05 -19.28 27.46
CA GLN A 916 -5.92 -18.45 28.66
C GLN A 916 -7.25 -18.45 29.39
N ILE A 917 -7.22 -18.75 30.69
CA ILE A 917 -8.43 -18.92 31.49
C ILE A 917 -8.32 -18.04 32.73
N ARG A 918 -9.40 -17.31 33.02
CA ARG A 918 -9.48 -16.39 34.16
C ARG A 918 -9.68 -17.15 35.47
N ALA A 919 -9.18 -16.59 36.57
CA ALA A 919 -9.45 -17.07 37.92
C ALA A 919 -10.96 -17.27 38.17
N GLY A 920 -11.32 -18.39 38.79
CA GLY A 920 -12.69 -18.77 39.11
C GLY A 920 -13.44 -19.50 38.00
N GLU A 921 -12.92 -19.54 36.78
CA GLU A 921 -13.53 -20.24 35.63
C GLU A 921 -13.20 -21.74 35.62
N TYR A 922 -14.09 -22.53 35.04
CA TYR A 922 -13.85 -23.96 34.81
C TYR A 922 -13.12 -24.18 33.49
N ILE A 923 -11.99 -24.88 33.55
CA ILE A 923 -11.25 -25.39 32.39
C ILE A 923 -11.96 -26.61 31.81
N ILE A 924 -12.37 -27.52 32.70
CA ILE A 924 -13.16 -28.70 32.41
C ILE A 924 -14.31 -28.75 33.42
N ARG A 925 -15.50 -29.16 32.97
CA ARG A 925 -16.61 -29.51 33.86
C ARG A 925 -16.84 -31.02 33.83
N LYS A 926 -17.13 -31.58 35.01
CA LYS A 926 -17.58 -32.95 35.17
C LYS A 926 -18.81 -33.19 34.28
N GLY A 927 -18.81 -34.29 33.54
CA GLY A 927 -19.89 -34.67 32.62
C GLY A 927 -19.73 -34.16 31.19
N ASP A 928 -18.90 -33.14 30.93
CA ASP A 928 -18.56 -32.72 29.57
C ASP A 928 -17.77 -33.83 28.86
N ILE A 929 -17.89 -33.92 27.54
CA ILE A 929 -17.22 -34.97 26.76
C ILE A 929 -15.72 -34.69 26.71
N GLY A 930 -14.93 -35.58 27.31
CA GLY A 930 -13.49 -35.50 27.35
C GLY A 930 -12.82 -36.01 26.08
N GLN A 931 -12.01 -35.12 25.48
CA GLN A 931 -11.21 -35.40 24.27
C GLN A 931 -9.85 -34.68 24.28
N GLN A 932 -9.48 -34.02 25.38
CA GLN A 932 -8.34 -33.11 25.41
C GLN A 932 -7.40 -33.42 26.57
N LEU A 933 -6.10 -33.32 26.33
CA LEU A 933 -5.06 -33.25 27.35
C LEU A 933 -4.84 -31.78 27.72
N ILE A 934 -4.80 -31.48 29.02
CA ILE A 934 -4.49 -30.15 29.53
C ILE A 934 -3.06 -30.16 30.06
N ILE A 935 -2.29 -29.15 29.68
CA ILE A 935 -0.96 -28.89 30.19
C ILE A 935 -0.95 -27.52 30.85
N LEU A 936 -0.72 -27.47 32.16
CA LEU A 936 -0.68 -26.22 32.91
C LEU A 936 0.71 -25.60 32.82
N LYS A 937 0.80 -24.39 32.29
CA LYS A 937 2.07 -23.66 32.13
C LYS A 937 2.26 -22.51 33.09
N ARG A 938 1.19 -21.82 33.46
CA ARG A 938 1.25 -20.73 34.44
C ARG A 938 0.00 -20.69 35.29
N GLY A 939 0.15 -20.17 36.50
CA GLY A 939 -0.91 -20.11 37.50
C GLY A 939 -1.16 -21.44 38.18
N THR A 940 -2.26 -21.50 38.91
CA THR A 940 -2.70 -22.61 39.74
C THR A 940 -4.13 -22.97 39.38
N ALA A 941 -4.36 -24.25 39.14
CA ALA A 941 -5.70 -24.82 38.92
C ALA A 941 -5.96 -25.87 39.98
N ALA A 942 -7.21 -26.02 40.40
CA ALA A 942 -7.63 -27.06 41.32
C ALA A 942 -8.54 -28.06 40.61
N ILE A 943 -8.33 -29.32 40.91
CA ILE A 943 -9.22 -30.41 40.56
C ILE A 943 -10.28 -30.48 41.65
N VAL A 944 -11.54 -30.28 41.27
CA VAL A 944 -12.70 -30.30 42.14
C VAL A 944 -13.33 -31.70 42.07
N LYS A 945 -13.09 -32.50 43.11
CA LYS A 945 -13.76 -33.79 43.31
C LYS A 945 -15.18 -33.54 43.83
N SER A 946 -16.14 -34.19 43.22
CA SER A 946 -17.58 -33.92 43.33
C SER A 946 -18.20 -34.08 44.73
N GLU A 947 -17.46 -34.53 45.73
CA GLU A 947 -17.98 -34.93 47.05
C GLU A 947 -17.65 -33.94 48.18
N ASP A 948 -16.69 -33.02 47.98
CA ASP A 948 -16.36 -31.97 48.96
C ASP A 948 -15.70 -30.76 48.27
N PRO A 949 -16.30 -29.55 48.28
CA PRO A 949 -15.70 -28.36 47.68
C PRO A 949 -14.42 -27.87 48.40
N GLU A 950 -14.07 -28.45 49.55
CA GLU A 950 -12.90 -28.08 50.36
C GLU A 950 -11.64 -28.93 50.08
N LYS A 951 -11.75 -30.10 49.43
CA LYS A 951 -10.59 -30.93 49.04
C LYS A 951 -10.17 -30.64 47.60
N LEU A 952 -9.38 -29.58 47.43
CA LEU A 952 -8.79 -29.20 46.15
C LEU A 952 -7.44 -29.90 45.97
N GLU A 953 -7.32 -30.74 44.93
CA GLU A 953 -6.01 -31.22 44.48
C GLU A 953 -5.43 -30.19 43.52
N GLU A 954 -4.34 -29.53 43.94
CA GLU A 954 -3.72 -28.46 43.16
C GLU A 954 -2.86 -29.01 42.02
N MET A 955 -3.13 -28.54 40.81
CA MET A 955 -2.23 -28.69 39.68
C MET A 955 -1.12 -27.66 39.75
N VAL A 956 0.12 -28.14 39.78
CA VAL A 956 1.33 -27.33 39.78
C VAL A 956 1.75 -26.99 38.35
N VAL A 957 2.46 -25.88 38.16
CA VAL A 957 3.06 -25.50 36.88
C VAL A 957 3.90 -26.63 36.28
N ASN A 958 3.80 -26.83 34.95
CA ASN A 958 4.39 -27.92 34.17
C ASN A 958 3.84 -29.33 34.50
N SER A 959 2.65 -29.42 35.10
CA SER A 959 1.87 -30.65 35.20
C SER A 959 0.89 -30.79 34.04
N PHE A 960 0.36 -32.00 33.87
CA PHE A 960 -0.68 -32.30 32.90
C PHE A 960 -1.85 -33.00 33.59
N TYR A 961 -3.05 -32.85 33.03
CA TYR A 961 -4.25 -33.52 33.49
C TYR A 961 -5.04 -34.04 32.28
N SER A 962 -5.97 -34.96 32.52
CA SER A 962 -6.84 -35.51 31.48
C SER A 962 -6.14 -36.43 30.45
N GLN A 963 -5.00 -37.04 30.82
CA GLN A 963 -4.27 -37.96 29.94
C GLN A 963 -5.10 -39.15 29.43
N ARG A 964 -6.05 -39.63 30.24
CA ARG A 964 -6.97 -40.72 29.88
C ARG A 964 -7.85 -40.34 28.68
N TYR A 965 -8.29 -39.09 28.61
CA TYR A 965 -9.23 -38.62 27.60
C TYR A 965 -8.55 -38.28 26.26
N LEU A 966 -7.22 -38.21 26.26
CA LEU A 966 -6.43 -38.22 25.04
C LEU A 966 -6.55 -39.56 24.30
N LEU A 967 -6.80 -40.64 25.04
CA LEU A 967 -6.92 -42.01 24.51
C LEU A 967 -8.38 -42.42 24.30
N LEU A 968 -9.21 -42.26 25.33
CA LEU A 968 -10.61 -42.69 25.35
C LEU A 968 -11.56 -41.50 25.32
N THR A 969 -12.64 -41.60 24.57
CA THR A 969 -13.69 -40.59 24.58
C THR A 969 -14.72 -40.98 25.64
N GLY A 970 -15.04 -40.07 26.55
CA GLY A 970 -15.99 -40.31 27.63
C GLY A 970 -16.22 -39.06 28.47
N PRO A 971 -17.21 -39.04 29.37
CA PRO A 971 -17.49 -37.88 30.21
C PRO A 971 -16.33 -37.63 31.20
N TYR A 972 -15.94 -36.38 31.39
CA TYR A 972 -14.96 -36.01 32.41
C TYR A 972 -15.48 -36.39 33.80
N LEU A 973 -14.66 -37.11 34.55
CA LEU A 973 -14.97 -37.59 35.90
C LEU A 973 -14.92 -36.48 36.97
N GLU A 974 -14.07 -35.47 36.75
CA GLU A 974 -13.81 -34.39 37.70
C GLU A 974 -13.86 -33.05 36.96
N SER A 975 -14.10 -31.97 37.71
CA SER A 975 -14.02 -30.61 37.16
C SER A 975 -12.65 -30.01 37.46
N VAL A 976 -12.08 -29.25 36.52
CA VAL A 976 -10.84 -28.50 36.76
C VAL A 976 -11.19 -27.01 36.76
N ARG A 977 -10.89 -26.32 37.85
CA ARG A 977 -11.18 -24.89 38.03
C ARG A 977 -9.90 -24.10 38.18
N ALA A 978 -9.79 -22.97 37.48
CA ALA A 978 -8.69 -22.05 37.64
C ALA A 978 -8.80 -21.32 39.00
N ILE A 979 -7.78 -21.41 39.86
CA ILE A 979 -7.73 -20.64 41.11
C ILE A 979 -7.21 -19.23 40.82
N THR A 980 -6.11 -19.15 40.07
CA THR A 980 -5.54 -17.90 39.56
C THR A 980 -5.79 -17.79 38.05
N ASN A 981 -5.34 -16.70 37.42
CA ASN A 981 -5.35 -16.63 35.96
C ASN A 981 -4.33 -17.64 35.42
N VAL A 982 -4.77 -18.62 34.65
CA VAL A 982 -3.95 -19.73 34.17
C VAL A 982 -3.68 -19.65 32.67
N ASP A 983 -2.49 -20.10 32.29
CA ASP A 983 -2.15 -20.42 30.90
C ASP A 983 -2.07 -21.93 30.77
N VAL A 984 -2.91 -22.47 29.89
CA VAL A 984 -2.98 -23.90 29.61
C VAL A 984 -2.76 -24.17 28.13
N PHE A 985 -2.07 -25.25 27.81
CA PHE A 985 -2.02 -25.78 26.46
C PHE A 985 -2.98 -26.96 26.37
N LEU A 986 -3.84 -26.92 25.36
CA LEU A 986 -4.84 -27.95 25.06
C LEU A 986 -4.33 -28.76 23.87
N LEU A 987 -4.32 -30.09 24.01
CA LEU A 987 -3.99 -31.01 22.93
C LEU A 987 -5.18 -31.93 22.68
N ASP A 988 -5.75 -31.87 21.48
CA ASP A 988 -6.91 -32.68 21.13
C ASP A 988 -6.51 -34.12 20.79
N LYS A 989 -7.37 -35.07 21.14
CA LYS A 989 -7.27 -36.48 20.72
C LYS A 989 -7.12 -36.62 19.20
N LYS A 990 -7.90 -35.87 18.42
CA LYS A 990 -7.82 -35.92 16.94
C LYS A 990 -6.40 -35.64 16.43
N ASP A 991 -5.69 -34.70 17.07
CA ASP A 991 -4.35 -34.27 16.65
C ASP A 991 -3.31 -35.36 16.98
N LEU A 992 -3.47 -36.04 18.13
CA LEU A 992 -2.66 -37.21 18.45
C LEU A 992 -2.83 -38.32 17.39
N TYR A 993 -4.06 -38.67 17.03
CA TYR A 993 -4.32 -39.74 16.06
C TYR A 993 -3.86 -39.36 14.63
N GLU A 994 -3.87 -38.08 14.27
CA GLU A 994 -3.28 -37.58 13.03
C GLU A 994 -1.76 -37.84 13.01
N VAL A 995 -1.06 -37.52 14.10
CA VAL A 995 0.39 -37.67 14.22
C VAL A 995 0.83 -39.15 14.39
N LEU A 996 0.00 -39.98 15.02
CA LEU A 996 0.24 -41.42 15.19
C LEU A 996 0.31 -42.21 13.87
N LYS A 997 -0.18 -41.66 12.76
CA LYS A 997 -0.02 -42.29 11.44
C LYS A 997 1.45 -42.47 11.04
N PHE A 998 2.33 -41.61 11.55
CA PHE A 998 3.72 -41.52 11.13
C PHE A 998 4.71 -42.29 12.01
N ASP A 999 4.33 -42.67 13.23
CA ASP A 999 5.16 -43.46 14.15
C ASP A 999 4.41 -44.72 14.58
N GLN A 1000 4.68 -45.83 13.87
CA GLN A 1000 4.02 -47.11 14.12
C GLN A 1000 4.37 -47.70 15.50
N VAL A 1001 5.57 -47.42 16.03
CA VAL A 1001 5.99 -47.95 17.34
C VAL A 1001 5.19 -47.28 18.44
N THR A 1002 5.11 -45.95 18.40
CA THR A 1002 4.29 -45.19 19.35
C THR A 1002 2.80 -45.52 19.19
N LYS A 1003 2.33 -45.76 17.97
CA LYS A 1003 0.95 -46.22 17.71
C LYS A 1003 0.62 -47.55 18.36
N GLN A 1004 1.51 -48.54 18.29
CA GLN A 1004 1.31 -49.83 18.96
C GLN A 1004 1.24 -49.65 20.49
N ARG A 1005 2.10 -48.83 21.07
CA ARG A 1005 2.06 -48.52 22.52
C ARG A 1005 0.75 -47.84 22.93
N VAL A 1006 0.29 -46.87 22.15
CA VAL A 1006 -0.99 -46.20 22.38
C VAL A 1006 -2.16 -47.18 22.29
N GLN A 1007 -2.16 -48.07 21.30
CA GLN A 1007 -3.19 -49.10 21.15
C GLN A 1007 -3.18 -50.10 22.31
N GLN A 1008 -2.00 -50.49 22.77
CA GLN A 1008 -1.85 -51.36 23.94
C GLN A 1008 -2.36 -50.67 25.21
N ALA A 1009 -1.98 -49.41 25.44
CA ALA A 1009 -2.49 -48.63 26.57
C ALA A 1009 -4.02 -48.47 26.53
N VAL A 1010 -4.62 -48.28 25.34
CA VAL A 1010 -6.08 -48.26 25.17
C VAL A 1010 -6.70 -49.61 25.53
N ALA A 1011 -6.09 -50.72 25.09
CA ALA A 1011 -6.57 -52.07 25.40
C ALA A 1011 -6.48 -52.36 26.90
N ASP A 1012 -5.38 -51.99 27.56
CA ASP A 1012 -5.17 -52.16 29.00
C ASP A 1012 -6.19 -51.35 29.82
N ILE A 1013 -6.47 -50.10 29.41
CA ILE A 1013 -7.48 -49.27 30.08
C ILE A 1013 -8.88 -49.88 29.88
N ASN A 1014 -9.23 -50.34 28.68
CA ASN A 1014 -10.51 -50.99 28.42
C ASN A 1014 -10.67 -52.30 29.21
N ALA A 1015 -9.60 -53.11 29.32
CA ALA A 1015 -9.59 -54.33 30.12
C ALA A 1015 -9.76 -54.02 31.62
N SER A 1016 -9.13 -52.95 32.11
CA SER A 1016 -9.33 -52.49 33.50
C SER A 1016 -10.75 -51.99 33.79
N MET A 1017 -11.45 -51.44 32.79
CA MET A 1017 -12.86 -51.03 32.91
C MET A 1017 -13.84 -52.20 32.91
N GLN A 1018 -13.48 -53.34 32.28
CA GLN A 1018 -14.29 -54.56 32.31
C GLN A 1018 -14.20 -55.34 33.64
N LEU A 1019 -13.20 -55.03 34.49
CA LEU A 1019 -12.97 -55.68 35.79
C LEU A 1019 -13.63 -54.95 36.98
N VAL A 1020 -14.37 -53.87 36.74
CA VAL A 1020 -15.16 -53.20 37.80
C VAL A 1020 -16.60 -53.74 37.73
N PRO A 1021 -17.02 -54.63 38.65
CA PRO A 1021 -18.43 -55.03 38.72
C PRO A 1021 -19.29 -53.81 39.08
N ALA A 1022 -20.42 -53.68 38.39
CA ALA A 1022 -21.45 -52.73 38.75
C ALA A 1022 -21.95 -53.04 40.17
N ASN A 1023 -21.62 -52.18 41.12
CA ASN A 1023 -22.29 -52.07 42.42
C ASN A 1023 -22.55 -50.60 42.71
#